data_AF-A0A2V5P8W3-F1
#
_entry.id   AF-A0A2V5P8W3-F1
#
_cell.length_a   1.000
_cell.length_b   1.000
_cell.length_c   1.000
_cell.angle_alpha   90.00
_cell.angle_beta   90.00
_cell.angle_gamma   90.00
#
_symmetry.space_group_name_H-M   'P 1'
#
loop_
_entity.id
_entity.type
_entity.pdbx_description
1 polymer ?
#
loop_
_entity_poly.entity_id
_entity_poly.type
_entity_poly.pdbx_seq_one_letter_code
_entity_poly.pdbx_strand_id
1 'polypeptide(L)'
;MALVMTLILLSVITFMAVTFLVVSRSEKGSVTTTTDQALASQAAEAGVEEAKAQLVARVLAWTNEFDFGPMVSTNYVNMLGFITGNTDPTNVNYWWKIGSGTPLSQADLLQNVANLLYYPCAPVFVTNRLLGKYELRSWLDLNRNGLYDTNGFLPEIGTNGLPLIGPQQIVVSNFYMGDPEWVGLSERPGLRHSASNQFIARYAYIIVPESQTLDANYIHNQAGNSKANPDSYGQYYYRDQGVGTWEGNLGAFLYDLNTNRYAWGGLYSYDPLNPYNAAGNAFVDAFSLLQYRIGLNNYGNLDRVDKLFGTRGVAAFTRDWVDGYSVGRPPLINVSYPQDPDTLNNLTTRPWPGSDNPNHFFTPSDFVDPTKVYINPQAGIPARPTFVDRMLTASTNLSSYDRYTFYRMFQQLGTDSAPESGKLNPNYMNVDLNGNIVPNAATNFIPWEPVVFFTNAAVRLLMNAGYAVGIGPTNILFPNSLGLPEFHIQVYPTNFYTPSLHRLLQLAANVYDASTNRSFGAATATNGFPSVFQPVFDRNKVTKSLYIVGYQEVQAATDILQAKGHELSDTGWQPKGNDIVYGIPLVIGAKKGFPNFNEFAMQTRVWVSRLLEFRRPSLNADVNETNQLYVANISSVLGVEGWNSYSNPYPRNLEIRVAAETTAVLTNEMGTMLLTNFVPHLLPVTNYAANSWSGWTDENQARLSFRIPLDPTNNAFMFLTNSAYRPGIGFQPPIQWTAADRHTPFVVPHWWLNLNTRVRFVVIDKDANPNRIVDYVNLNHSPPPVDIMTKLAEGKDCKVDPTTDFANNPGSQWCTNRPGDSMSVSVPTYGMINQIQAGLFGAPNWAKNFTLDNTVGRDAEKAVDGFRYNLKGWSPQYPNDFGKTFYKSNVFYAPFDPYRPIYIHTTWQANDPLVHYTIGDLLPLDRPTLNTVSFNEESLGDIGGINSRYEPWGGAIASGSTPTMAEKELAAKDPVPISLSHPRGRSDDWDFPT
;
A
#
# COMPACT_ATOMS: atom_id res chain seq x y z
N MET A 1 -1.71 -3.05 -104.21
CA MET A 1 -0.89 -3.22 -102.98
C MET A 1 -0.95 -2.02 -102.03
N ALA A 2 -0.86 -0.76 -102.50
CA ALA A 2 -0.84 0.42 -101.61
C ALA A 2 -2.09 0.57 -100.70
N LEU A 3 -3.30 0.30 -101.19
CA LEU A 3 -4.55 0.37 -100.42
C LEU A 3 -4.63 -0.66 -99.28
N VAL A 4 -4.13 -1.88 -99.52
CA VAL A 4 -4.14 -2.97 -98.53
C VAL A 4 -3.17 -2.68 -97.39
N MET A 5 -1.97 -2.17 -97.71
CA MET A 5 -1.03 -1.73 -96.67
C MET A 5 -1.53 -0.54 -95.86
N THR A 6 -2.23 0.42 -96.48
CA THR A 6 -2.81 1.56 -95.73
C THR A 6 -3.96 1.12 -94.82
N LEU A 7 -4.82 0.20 -95.26
CA LEU A 7 -5.88 -0.37 -94.42
C LEU A 7 -5.32 -1.17 -93.23
N ILE A 8 -4.27 -1.97 -93.44
CA ILE A 8 -3.59 -2.71 -92.36
C ILE A 8 -2.89 -1.74 -91.39
N LEU A 9 -2.19 -0.72 -91.89
CA LEU A 9 -1.57 0.32 -91.05
C LEU A 9 -2.63 1.08 -90.24
N LEU A 10 -3.75 1.45 -90.86
CA LEU A 10 -4.85 2.14 -90.17
C LEU A 10 -5.52 1.24 -89.12
N SER A 11 -5.68 -0.07 -89.38
CA SER A 11 -6.24 -1.00 -88.39
C SER A 11 -5.30 -1.25 -87.22
N VAL A 12 -3.99 -1.32 -87.46
CA VAL A 12 -2.99 -1.49 -86.38
C VAL A 12 -2.90 -0.24 -85.52
N ILE A 13 -2.89 0.95 -86.13
CA ILE A 13 -2.86 2.22 -85.39
C ILE A 13 -4.15 2.41 -84.57
N THR A 14 -5.33 2.12 -85.14
CA THR A 14 -6.60 2.22 -84.41
C THR A 14 -6.69 1.19 -83.29
N PHE A 15 -6.26 -0.05 -83.52
CA PHE A 15 -6.20 -1.08 -82.48
C PHE A 15 -5.28 -0.64 -81.33
N MET A 16 -4.03 -0.24 -81.62
CA MET A 16 -3.09 0.22 -80.60
C MET A 16 -3.63 1.41 -79.80
N ALA A 17 -4.24 2.39 -80.49
CA ALA A 17 -4.84 3.57 -79.85
C ALA A 17 -5.99 3.18 -78.90
N VAL A 18 -6.86 2.24 -79.31
CA VAL A 18 -7.96 1.76 -78.47
C VAL A 18 -7.44 0.95 -77.27
N THR A 19 -6.47 0.04 -77.46
CA THR A 19 -5.86 -0.68 -76.33
C THR A 19 -5.16 0.25 -75.35
N PHE A 20 -4.41 1.25 -75.83
CA PHE A 20 -3.73 2.22 -74.96
C PHE A 20 -4.75 3.04 -74.16
N LEU A 21 -5.87 3.44 -74.78
CA LEU A 21 -6.94 4.16 -74.10
C LEU A 21 -7.62 3.30 -73.01
N VAL A 22 -7.88 2.02 -73.29
CA VAL A 22 -8.52 1.08 -72.36
C VAL A 22 -7.60 0.81 -71.16
N VAL A 23 -6.33 0.47 -71.42
CA VAL A 23 -5.33 0.24 -70.36
C VAL A 23 -5.10 1.50 -69.54
N SER A 24 -4.99 2.67 -70.17
CA SER A 24 -4.83 3.94 -69.44
C SER A 24 -6.04 4.25 -68.55
N ARG A 25 -7.26 3.87 -68.94
CA ARG A 25 -8.47 4.05 -68.12
C ARG A 25 -8.53 3.05 -66.95
N SER A 26 -8.18 1.78 -67.16
CA SER A 26 -8.16 0.77 -66.09
C SER A 26 -7.07 1.06 -65.06
N GLU A 27 -5.87 1.40 -65.52
CA GLU A 27 -4.74 1.77 -64.64
C GLU A 27 -5.04 3.05 -63.86
N LYS A 28 -5.64 4.07 -64.52
CA LYS A 28 -6.08 5.28 -63.81
C LYS A 28 -7.11 4.95 -62.72
N GLY A 29 -8.09 4.11 -63.02
CA GLY A 29 -9.10 3.68 -62.03
C GLY A 29 -8.46 2.97 -60.83
N SER A 30 -7.54 2.03 -61.11
CA SER A 30 -6.80 1.32 -60.06
C SER A 30 -5.96 2.26 -59.22
N VAL A 31 -5.18 3.16 -59.83
CA VAL A 31 -4.34 4.14 -59.14
C VAL A 31 -5.19 5.06 -58.26
N THR A 32 -6.33 5.55 -58.75
CA THR A 32 -7.27 6.35 -57.96
C THR A 32 -7.76 5.58 -56.73
N THR A 33 -8.23 4.34 -56.91
CA THR A 33 -8.68 3.51 -55.77
C THR A 33 -7.58 3.26 -54.75
N THR A 34 -6.37 2.91 -55.19
CA THR A 34 -5.23 2.70 -54.27
C THR A 34 -4.85 3.99 -53.55
N THR A 35 -4.89 5.13 -54.23
CA THR A 35 -4.60 6.45 -53.63
C THR A 35 -5.65 6.81 -52.59
N ASP A 36 -6.93 6.64 -52.92
CA ASP A 36 -8.04 6.93 -52.02
C ASP A 36 -8.01 6.01 -50.78
N GLN A 37 -7.66 4.73 -50.95
CA GLN A 37 -7.48 3.80 -49.83
C GLN A 37 -6.32 4.20 -48.93
N ALA A 38 -5.16 4.57 -49.50
CA ALA A 38 -4.01 5.03 -48.72
C ALA A 38 -4.32 6.31 -47.95
N LEU A 39 -5.00 7.27 -48.60
CA LEU A 39 -5.42 8.52 -47.98
C LEU A 39 -6.47 8.29 -46.88
N ALA A 40 -7.42 7.37 -47.08
CA ALA A 40 -8.37 6.97 -46.05
C ALA A 40 -7.67 6.32 -44.85
N SER A 41 -6.68 5.45 -45.08
CA SER A 41 -5.88 4.82 -44.02
C SER A 41 -5.13 5.86 -43.20
N GLN A 42 -4.44 6.81 -43.87
CA GLN A 42 -3.72 7.89 -43.20
C GLN A 42 -4.64 8.84 -42.44
N ALA A 43 -5.84 9.14 -42.98
CA ALA A 43 -6.83 9.94 -42.29
C ALA A 43 -7.38 9.23 -41.04
N ALA A 44 -7.54 7.90 -41.08
CA ALA A 44 -7.92 7.10 -39.92
C ALA A 44 -6.82 7.11 -38.84
N GLU A 45 -5.55 6.95 -39.22
CA GLU A 45 -4.40 7.07 -38.31
C GLU A 45 -4.34 8.47 -37.66
N ALA A 46 -4.55 9.53 -38.44
CA ALA A 46 -4.61 10.89 -37.92
C ALA A 46 -5.75 11.05 -36.89
N GLY A 47 -6.92 10.45 -37.14
CA GLY A 47 -8.04 10.44 -36.20
C GLY A 47 -7.71 9.72 -34.89
N VAL A 48 -6.96 8.61 -34.94
CA VAL A 48 -6.51 7.88 -33.74
C VAL A 48 -5.51 8.70 -32.93
N GLU A 49 -4.54 9.33 -33.57
CA GLU A 49 -3.55 10.17 -32.86
C GLU A 49 -4.21 11.42 -32.24
N GLU A 50 -5.18 12.01 -32.94
CA GLU A 50 -5.98 13.12 -32.41
C GLU A 50 -6.80 12.70 -31.19
N ALA A 51 -7.48 11.55 -31.27
CA ALA A 51 -8.23 10.97 -30.14
C ALA A 51 -7.35 10.79 -28.89
N LYS A 52 -6.12 10.26 -29.06
CA LYS A 52 -5.14 10.13 -27.96
C LYS A 52 -4.73 11.49 -27.40
N ALA A 53 -4.44 12.46 -28.27
CA ALA A 53 -4.02 13.79 -27.85
C ALA A 53 -5.11 14.49 -27.02
N GLN A 54 -6.38 14.38 -27.42
CA GLN A 54 -7.49 14.97 -26.67
C GLN A 54 -7.71 14.29 -25.32
N LEU A 55 -7.60 12.97 -25.26
CA LEU A 55 -7.73 12.23 -24.00
C LEU A 55 -6.63 12.63 -23.00
N VAL A 56 -5.37 12.71 -23.45
CA VAL A 56 -4.26 13.19 -22.62
C VAL A 56 -4.45 14.65 -22.21
N ALA A 57 -4.88 15.51 -23.14
CA ALA A 57 -5.13 16.92 -22.85
C ALA A 57 -6.22 17.10 -21.77
N ARG A 58 -7.26 16.26 -21.78
CA ARG A 58 -8.33 16.27 -20.78
C ARG A 58 -7.83 15.89 -19.39
N VAL A 59 -7.12 14.76 -19.30
CA VAL A 59 -6.51 14.28 -18.05
C VAL A 59 -5.56 15.32 -17.46
N LEU A 60 -4.73 15.96 -18.30
CA LEU A 60 -3.81 17.02 -17.88
C LEU A 60 -4.52 18.30 -17.45
N ALA A 61 -5.58 18.71 -18.16
CA ALA A 61 -6.30 19.95 -17.87
C ALA A 61 -7.03 19.89 -16.52
N TRP A 62 -7.58 18.73 -16.17
CA TRP A 62 -8.34 18.54 -14.92
C TRP A 62 -7.53 17.87 -13.80
N THR A 63 -6.28 17.48 -14.07
CA THR A 63 -5.42 16.72 -13.14
C THR A 63 -6.10 15.47 -12.58
N ASN A 64 -7.00 14.87 -13.36
CA ASN A 64 -7.80 13.73 -12.97
C ASN A 64 -7.54 12.59 -13.95
N GLU A 65 -6.81 11.57 -13.49
CA GLU A 65 -6.50 10.37 -14.27
C GLU A 65 -7.74 9.53 -14.63
N PHE A 66 -8.87 9.79 -13.98
CA PHE A 66 -10.16 9.13 -14.26
C PHE A 66 -11.07 9.92 -15.21
N ASP A 67 -10.66 11.11 -15.67
CA ASP A 67 -11.45 11.92 -16.61
C ASP A 67 -11.20 11.53 -18.08
N PHE A 68 -11.50 10.28 -18.42
CA PHE A 68 -11.34 9.73 -19.78
C PHE A 68 -12.68 9.28 -20.39
N GLY A 69 -13.80 9.91 -20.01
CA GLY A 69 -15.14 9.53 -20.47
C GLY A 69 -15.35 9.52 -21.98
N PRO A 70 -16.50 9.02 -22.46
CA PRO A 70 -16.80 8.87 -23.88
C PRO A 70 -16.71 10.21 -24.64
N MET A 71 -16.16 10.16 -25.84
CA MET A 71 -15.86 11.33 -26.66
C MET A 71 -16.11 11.05 -28.14
N VAL A 72 -16.48 12.09 -28.87
CA VAL A 72 -16.62 12.07 -30.33
C VAL A 72 -15.79 13.20 -30.93
N SER A 73 -15.41 13.06 -32.20
CA SER A 73 -14.80 14.18 -32.93
C SER A 73 -15.79 15.33 -33.03
N THR A 74 -15.34 16.55 -32.73
CA THR A 74 -16.15 17.78 -32.85
C THR A 74 -15.43 18.79 -33.75
N ASN A 75 -16.20 19.62 -34.45
CA ASN A 75 -15.69 20.73 -35.21
C ASN A 75 -15.59 21.98 -34.32
N TYR A 76 -14.64 22.85 -34.65
CA TYR A 76 -14.58 24.15 -34.02
C TYR A 76 -15.72 25.04 -34.54
N VAL A 77 -16.54 25.53 -33.61
CA VAL A 77 -17.65 26.44 -33.89
C VAL A 77 -17.61 27.57 -32.88
N ASN A 78 -17.70 28.81 -33.36
CA ASN A 78 -17.92 29.97 -32.51
C ASN A 78 -19.35 29.96 -31.98
N MET A 79 -19.51 29.65 -30.69
CA MET A 79 -20.81 29.60 -30.02
C MET A 79 -21.55 30.94 -30.01
N LEU A 80 -20.85 32.07 -30.08
CA LEU A 80 -21.48 33.39 -30.14
C LEU A 80 -22.07 33.68 -31.53
N GLY A 81 -21.64 32.96 -32.57
CA GLY A 81 -22.07 33.14 -33.96
C GLY A 81 -21.03 33.84 -34.84
N PHE A 82 -21.30 33.87 -36.14
CA PHE A 82 -20.41 34.46 -37.14
C PHE A 82 -20.43 36.00 -37.14
N ILE A 83 -19.27 36.62 -37.23
CA ILE A 83 -19.06 38.08 -37.34
C ILE A 83 -18.74 38.45 -38.80
N THR A 84 -19.61 39.24 -39.43
CA THR A 84 -19.43 39.72 -40.82
C THR A 84 -18.09 40.45 -41.00
N GLY A 85 -17.32 40.07 -42.03
CA GLY A 85 -16.06 40.74 -42.39
C GLY A 85 -14.87 40.45 -41.46
N ASN A 86 -15.02 39.59 -40.45
CA ASN A 86 -13.92 39.19 -39.58
C ASN A 86 -13.19 37.96 -40.16
N THR A 87 -11.88 38.10 -40.32
CA THR A 87 -11.00 37.08 -40.91
C THR A 87 -10.28 36.25 -39.84
N ASP A 88 -10.63 36.34 -38.56
CA ASP A 88 -10.02 35.52 -37.51
C ASP A 88 -10.35 34.02 -37.71
N PRO A 89 -9.40 33.08 -37.52
CA PRO A 89 -9.70 31.64 -37.61
C PRO A 89 -10.71 31.15 -36.57
N THR A 90 -10.94 31.92 -35.51
CA THR A 90 -11.97 31.66 -34.49
C THR A 90 -13.36 32.15 -34.91
N ASN A 91 -13.47 32.86 -36.02
CA ASN A 91 -14.75 33.34 -36.56
C ASN A 91 -15.32 32.33 -37.57
N VAL A 92 -15.76 31.17 -37.06
CA VAL A 92 -16.35 30.09 -37.86
C VAL A 92 -17.71 29.69 -37.28
N ASN A 93 -18.79 29.83 -38.04
CA ASN A 93 -20.13 29.33 -37.70
C ASN A 93 -20.99 29.26 -38.99
N TYR A 94 -21.60 28.10 -39.28
CA TYR A 94 -22.40 27.89 -40.49
C TYR A 94 -23.88 28.23 -40.34
N TRP A 95 -24.36 28.41 -39.11
CA TRP A 95 -25.78 28.40 -38.80
C TRP A 95 -26.33 29.79 -38.52
N TRP A 96 -25.62 30.63 -37.76
CA TRP A 96 -26.11 31.95 -37.39
C TRP A 96 -25.02 33.02 -37.26
N LYS A 97 -25.43 34.27 -37.41
CA LYS A 97 -24.65 35.46 -37.09
C LYS A 97 -24.81 35.85 -35.62
N ILE A 98 -23.75 36.42 -35.06
CA ILE A 98 -23.79 36.99 -33.70
C ILE A 98 -24.87 38.08 -33.59
N GLY A 99 -25.59 38.10 -32.46
CA GLY A 99 -26.55 39.15 -32.10
C GLY A 99 -27.90 39.17 -32.86
N SER A 100 -27.99 38.60 -34.08
CA SER A 100 -29.22 38.57 -34.87
C SER A 100 -29.86 37.19 -35.00
N GLY A 101 -29.10 36.11 -34.81
CA GLY A 101 -29.59 34.73 -35.01
C GLY A 101 -29.96 34.41 -36.47
N THR A 102 -29.66 35.31 -37.41
CA THR A 102 -30.01 35.15 -38.83
C THR A 102 -28.99 34.28 -39.57
N PRO A 103 -29.39 33.57 -40.65
CA PRO A 103 -28.47 32.82 -41.50
C PRO A 103 -27.37 33.70 -42.12
N LEU A 104 -26.26 33.07 -42.52
CA LEU A 104 -25.14 33.75 -43.19
C LEU A 104 -25.53 34.19 -44.61
N SER A 105 -25.01 35.34 -45.06
CA SER A 105 -25.09 35.73 -46.46
C SER A 105 -24.06 34.95 -47.30
N GLN A 106 -24.16 35.01 -48.63
CA GLN A 106 -23.20 34.35 -49.51
C GLN A 106 -21.75 34.84 -49.29
N ALA A 107 -21.55 36.14 -49.04
CA ALA A 107 -20.24 36.70 -48.75
C ALA A 107 -19.69 36.20 -47.40
N ASP A 108 -20.57 36.06 -46.39
CA ASP A 108 -20.20 35.54 -45.08
C ASP A 108 -19.81 34.06 -45.14
N LEU A 109 -20.54 33.25 -45.92
CA LEU A 109 -20.21 31.84 -46.12
C LEU A 109 -18.84 31.65 -46.77
N LEU A 110 -18.49 32.48 -47.76
CA LEU A 110 -17.16 32.46 -48.39
C LEU A 110 -16.06 32.82 -47.38
N GLN A 111 -16.29 33.84 -46.56
CA GLN A 111 -15.34 34.23 -45.52
C GLN A 111 -15.22 33.15 -44.42
N ASN A 112 -16.34 32.52 -44.03
CA ASN A 112 -16.37 31.41 -43.09
C ASN A 112 -15.51 30.23 -43.57
N VAL A 113 -15.65 29.85 -44.85
CA VAL A 113 -14.83 28.80 -45.47
C VAL A 113 -13.35 29.19 -45.51
N ALA A 114 -13.03 30.47 -45.75
CA ALA A 114 -11.66 30.98 -45.70
C ALA A 114 -11.06 31.06 -44.28
N ASN A 115 -11.88 31.05 -43.24
CA ASN A 115 -11.46 31.09 -41.83
C ASN A 115 -11.15 29.70 -41.26
N LEU A 116 -11.52 28.61 -41.95
CA LEU A 116 -11.32 27.23 -41.49
C LEU A 116 -9.84 26.91 -41.21
N LEU A 117 -9.53 26.55 -39.96
CA LEU A 117 -8.18 26.16 -39.50
C LEU A 117 -8.24 25.13 -38.36
N TYR A 118 -8.87 25.48 -37.23
CA TYR A 118 -9.00 24.61 -36.06
C TYR A 118 -10.19 23.66 -36.27
N TYR A 119 -9.99 22.35 -36.09
CA TYR A 119 -10.98 21.28 -36.32
C TYR A 119 -12.02 21.61 -37.41
N PRO A 120 -11.57 21.87 -38.65
CA PRO A 120 -12.38 22.56 -39.63
C PRO A 120 -13.48 21.65 -40.18
N CYS A 121 -14.70 22.18 -40.25
CA CYS A 121 -15.83 21.53 -40.91
C CYS A 121 -15.72 21.72 -42.44
N ALA A 122 -15.39 20.67 -43.17
CA ALA A 122 -15.30 20.74 -44.63
C ALA A 122 -16.71 20.91 -45.26
N PRO A 123 -16.93 21.88 -46.17
CA PRO A 123 -18.25 22.22 -46.67
C PRO A 123 -18.77 21.18 -47.69
N VAL A 124 -19.38 20.10 -47.19
CA VAL A 124 -20.02 19.06 -48.01
C VAL A 124 -21.53 19.20 -47.95
N PHE A 125 -22.14 19.76 -49.00
CA PHE A 125 -23.59 19.90 -49.08
C PHE A 125 -24.21 18.75 -49.85
N VAL A 126 -25.20 18.09 -49.27
CA VAL A 126 -25.97 17.02 -49.90
C VAL A 126 -27.45 17.30 -49.80
N THR A 127 -28.25 16.74 -50.70
CA THR A 127 -29.70 16.69 -50.52
C THR A 127 -30.02 15.58 -49.53
N ASN A 128 -30.55 15.94 -48.36
CA ASN A 128 -31.04 14.97 -47.38
C ASN A 128 -32.19 14.18 -48.02
N ARG A 129 -32.03 12.85 -48.13
CA ARG A 129 -33.00 11.97 -48.81
C ARG A 129 -34.32 11.82 -48.03
N LEU A 130 -34.30 11.99 -46.71
CA LEU A 130 -35.47 11.88 -45.83
C LEU A 130 -36.27 13.19 -45.78
N LEU A 131 -35.57 14.33 -45.70
CA LEU A 131 -36.19 15.66 -45.56
C LEU A 131 -36.37 16.42 -46.87
N GLY A 132 -35.72 15.97 -47.96
CA GLY A 132 -35.76 16.63 -49.27
C GLY A 132 -35.11 18.02 -49.32
N LYS A 133 -34.31 18.38 -48.30
CA LYS A 133 -33.67 19.70 -48.14
C LYS A 133 -32.16 19.62 -48.34
N TYR A 134 -31.55 20.72 -48.75
CA TYR A 134 -30.09 20.87 -48.75
C TYR A 134 -29.58 20.90 -47.32
N GLU A 135 -28.58 20.10 -47.03
CA GLU A 135 -27.99 19.94 -45.70
C GLU A 135 -26.46 19.89 -45.80
N LEU A 136 -25.79 20.56 -44.86
CA LEU A 136 -24.36 20.39 -44.63
C LEU A 136 -24.11 19.03 -43.95
N ARG A 137 -23.48 18.09 -44.67
CA ARG A 137 -23.11 16.76 -44.15
C ARG A 137 -21.78 16.85 -43.39
N SER A 138 -21.81 17.58 -42.28
CA SER A 138 -20.69 17.74 -41.34
C SER A 138 -20.60 16.63 -40.29
N TRP A 139 -21.58 15.73 -40.24
CA TRP A 139 -21.75 14.77 -39.16
C TRP A 139 -21.99 13.34 -39.70
N LEU A 140 -21.77 12.35 -38.83
CA LEU A 140 -22.06 10.94 -39.08
C LEU A 140 -23.29 10.51 -38.26
N ASP A 141 -24.37 10.17 -38.94
CA ASP A 141 -25.63 9.70 -38.34
C ASP A 141 -25.47 8.35 -37.66
N LEU A 142 -25.17 8.38 -36.36
CA LEU A 142 -24.84 7.19 -35.58
C LEU A 142 -26.10 6.45 -35.11
N ASN A 143 -27.15 7.18 -34.73
CA ASN A 143 -28.41 6.64 -34.24
C ASN A 143 -29.45 6.34 -35.34
N ARG A 144 -29.13 6.65 -36.61
CA ARG A 144 -29.95 6.40 -37.81
C ARG A 144 -31.28 7.15 -37.81
N ASN A 145 -31.38 8.28 -37.10
CA ASN A 145 -32.61 9.08 -37.04
C ASN A 145 -32.73 10.10 -38.20
N GLY A 146 -31.68 10.31 -38.99
CA GLY A 146 -31.64 11.23 -40.12
C GLY A 146 -31.59 12.72 -39.74
N LEU A 147 -31.35 13.05 -38.46
CA LEU A 147 -31.27 14.40 -37.91
C LEU A 147 -29.90 14.65 -37.26
N TYR A 148 -29.37 15.87 -37.40
CA TYR A 148 -28.08 16.22 -36.79
C TYR A 148 -28.20 16.48 -35.29
N ASP A 149 -27.72 15.57 -34.46
CA ASP A 149 -27.64 15.69 -33.01
C ASP A 149 -26.28 16.31 -32.63
N THR A 150 -26.30 17.59 -32.27
CA THR A 150 -25.08 18.39 -32.09
C THR A 150 -24.40 18.15 -30.73
N ASN A 151 -23.10 18.44 -30.66
CA ASN A 151 -22.30 18.26 -29.45
C ASN A 151 -22.12 19.56 -28.64
N GLY A 152 -21.76 19.44 -27.36
CA GLY A 152 -21.28 20.54 -26.52
C GLY A 152 -22.32 21.06 -25.52
N PHE A 153 -22.08 22.26 -24.98
CA PHE A 153 -23.02 22.94 -24.09
C PHE A 153 -24.21 23.48 -24.88
N LEU A 154 -25.38 22.90 -24.66
CA LEU A 154 -26.62 23.24 -25.35
C LEU A 154 -27.75 23.51 -24.34
N PRO A 155 -28.75 24.33 -24.71
CA PRO A 155 -29.96 24.46 -23.91
C PRO A 155 -30.72 23.13 -23.85
N GLU A 156 -31.24 22.79 -22.67
CA GLU A 156 -32.13 21.64 -22.54
C GLU A 156 -33.49 21.98 -23.17
N ILE A 157 -34.01 21.11 -24.04
CA ILE A 157 -35.24 21.35 -24.80
C ILE A 157 -36.37 20.52 -24.21
N GLY A 158 -37.48 21.18 -23.87
CA GLY A 158 -38.69 20.53 -23.39
C GLY A 158 -39.49 19.84 -24.50
N THR A 159 -40.52 19.10 -24.13
CA THR A 159 -41.42 18.41 -25.07
C THR A 159 -42.18 19.35 -26.01
N ASN A 160 -42.29 20.64 -25.66
CA ASN A 160 -42.86 21.70 -26.49
C ASN A 160 -41.87 22.26 -27.55
N GLY A 161 -40.63 21.75 -27.59
CA GLY A 161 -39.60 22.23 -28.51
C GLY A 161 -38.97 23.57 -28.12
N LEU A 162 -39.23 24.07 -26.90
CA LEU A 162 -38.65 25.30 -26.37
C LEU A 162 -37.61 24.99 -25.29
N PRO A 163 -36.62 25.88 -25.07
CA PRO A 163 -35.66 25.73 -23.97
C PRO A 163 -36.36 25.70 -22.61
N LEU A 164 -35.92 24.79 -21.74
CA LEU A 164 -36.37 24.73 -20.36
C LEU A 164 -35.83 25.94 -19.58
N ILE A 165 -36.68 26.53 -18.76
CA ILE A 165 -36.35 27.68 -17.92
C ILE A 165 -36.28 27.21 -16.48
N GLY A 166 -35.11 27.34 -15.85
CA GLY A 166 -34.88 26.94 -14.48
C GLY A 166 -35.57 27.88 -13.46
N PRO A 167 -35.52 27.54 -12.16
CA PRO A 167 -36.15 28.33 -11.10
C PRO A 167 -35.69 29.80 -11.05
N GLN A 168 -34.48 30.07 -11.54
CA GLN A 168 -33.85 31.39 -11.59
C GLN A 168 -34.18 32.18 -12.86
N GLN A 169 -35.12 31.73 -13.69
CA GLN A 169 -35.47 32.32 -15.00
C GLN A 169 -34.31 32.33 -16.02
N ILE A 170 -33.34 31.43 -15.85
CA ILE A 170 -32.22 31.22 -16.77
C ILE A 170 -32.50 29.94 -17.56
N VAL A 171 -32.14 29.92 -18.84
CA VAL A 171 -32.23 28.73 -19.67
C VAL A 171 -31.33 27.64 -19.08
N VAL A 172 -31.91 26.48 -18.80
CA VAL A 172 -31.15 25.31 -18.34
C VAL A 172 -30.30 24.82 -19.51
N SER A 173 -29.03 24.55 -19.25
CA SER A 173 -28.09 24.03 -20.25
C SER A 173 -27.35 22.83 -19.70
N ASN A 174 -26.97 21.92 -20.59
CA ASN A 174 -26.25 20.70 -20.26
C ASN A 174 -25.24 20.38 -21.37
N PHE A 175 -24.24 19.56 -21.04
CA PHE A 175 -23.27 19.08 -22.01
C PHE A 175 -23.82 17.82 -22.69
N TYR A 176 -24.07 17.88 -23.98
CA TYR A 176 -24.55 16.75 -24.77
C TYR A 176 -23.44 16.18 -25.65
N MET A 177 -23.39 14.86 -25.72
CA MET A 177 -22.66 14.12 -26.75
C MET A 177 -23.68 13.62 -27.77
N GLY A 178 -23.49 13.98 -29.03
CA GLY A 178 -24.33 13.63 -30.17
C GLY A 178 -23.51 12.94 -31.26
N ASP A 179 -23.85 13.23 -32.52
CA ASP A 179 -23.22 12.62 -33.69
C ASP A 179 -21.74 13.04 -33.79
N PRO A 180 -20.81 12.11 -34.15
CA PRO A 180 -19.45 12.48 -34.50
C PRO A 180 -19.41 13.43 -35.70
N GLU A 181 -18.61 14.48 -35.58
CA GLU A 181 -18.44 15.51 -36.60
C GLU A 181 -17.18 15.24 -37.43
N TRP A 182 -17.28 15.37 -38.76
CA TRP A 182 -16.19 15.16 -39.69
C TRP A 182 -15.20 16.33 -39.64
N VAL A 183 -13.96 16.04 -39.26
CA VAL A 183 -12.86 17.01 -39.26
C VAL A 183 -12.10 16.92 -40.58
N GLY A 184 -11.95 18.05 -41.27
CA GLY A 184 -11.21 18.15 -42.52
C GLY A 184 -9.71 18.22 -42.33
N LEU A 185 -8.96 17.45 -43.12
CA LEU A 185 -7.50 17.49 -43.22
C LEU A 185 -7.08 18.29 -44.45
N SER A 186 -6.34 19.37 -44.25
CA SER A 186 -5.77 20.17 -45.32
C SER A 186 -4.43 19.63 -45.81
N GLU A 187 -4.10 19.88 -47.07
CA GLU A 187 -2.80 19.50 -47.67
C GLU A 187 -1.60 20.07 -46.89
N ARG A 188 -1.75 21.27 -46.32
CA ARG A 188 -0.75 21.94 -45.49
C ARG A 188 -1.35 22.20 -44.10
N PRO A 189 -1.10 21.29 -43.13
CA PRO A 189 -1.51 21.48 -41.75
C PRO A 189 -0.98 22.79 -41.15
N GLY A 190 -1.77 23.45 -40.31
CA GLY A 190 -1.40 24.72 -39.66
C GLY A 190 -1.63 25.98 -40.51
N LEU A 191 -2.03 25.83 -41.77
CA LEU A 191 -2.49 26.94 -42.62
C LEU A 191 -4.00 26.83 -42.86
N ARG A 192 -4.64 27.99 -43.03
CA ARG A 192 -6.08 28.06 -43.31
C ARG A 192 -6.41 27.43 -44.65
N HIS A 193 -7.65 26.98 -44.81
CA HIS A 193 -8.15 26.55 -46.10
C HIS A 193 -8.08 27.68 -47.14
N SER A 194 -7.60 27.36 -48.34
CA SER A 194 -7.57 28.30 -49.46
C SER A 194 -7.52 27.54 -50.78
N ALA A 195 -7.59 28.26 -51.91
CA ALA A 195 -7.46 27.65 -53.23
C ALA A 195 -6.14 26.86 -53.42
N SER A 196 -5.07 27.24 -52.71
CA SER A 196 -3.76 26.59 -52.71
C SER A 196 -3.51 25.68 -51.48
N ASN A 197 -4.50 25.54 -50.59
CA ASN A 197 -4.46 24.64 -49.44
C ASN A 197 -5.83 23.95 -49.29
N GLN A 198 -6.02 22.89 -50.05
CA GLN A 198 -7.31 22.19 -50.16
C GLN A 198 -7.47 21.11 -49.10
N PHE A 199 -8.71 20.73 -48.80
CA PHE A 199 -8.96 19.52 -48.01
C PHE A 199 -8.67 18.29 -48.84
N ILE A 200 -7.81 17.42 -48.33
CA ILE A 200 -7.41 16.17 -48.98
C ILE A 200 -8.22 14.99 -48.44
N ALA A 201 -8.61 15.04 -47.16
CA ALA A 201 -9.35 13.98 -46.49
C ALA A 201 -10.24 14.55 -45.38
N ARG A 202 -11.07 13.69 -44.77
CA ARG A 202 -11.76 13.98 -43.52
C ARG A 202 -11.84 12.72 -42.67
N TYR A 203 -11.85 12.88 -41.36
CA TYR A 203 -12.00 11.79 -40.41
C TYR A 203 -13.04 12.15 -39.36
N ALA A 204 -13.63 11.13 -38.76
CA ALA A 204 -14.45 11.23 -37.57
C ALA A 204 -14.08 10.05 -36.68
N TYR A 205 -14.12 10.24 -35.37
CA TYR A 205 -13.82 9.18 -34.41
C TYR A 205 -14.82 9.19 -33.27
N ILE A 206 -14.87 8.06 -32.58
CA ILE A 206 -15.62 7.86 -31.35
C ILE A 206 -14.73 7.09 -30.39
N ILE A 207 -14.74 7.50 -29.13
CA ILE A 207 -13.99 6.88 -28.03
C ILE A 207 -15.02 6.41 -27.01
N VAL A 208 -14.98 5.11 -26.72
CA VAL A 208 -15.78 4.48 -25.67
C VAL A 208 -14.81 3.82 -24.70
N PRO A 209 -14.75 4.30 -23.45
CA PRO A 209 -13.89 3.67 -22.46
C PRO A 209 -14.55 2.38 -21.96
N GLU A 210 -13.93 1.24 -22.25
CA GLU A 210 -14.43 -0.08 -21.82
C GLU A 210 -14.64 -0.14 -20.29
N SER A 211 -13.82 0.56 -19.50
CA SER A 211 -13.93 0.56 -18.03
C SER A 211 -15.05 1.45 -17.47
N GLN A 212 -15.75 2.22 -18.31
CA GLN A 212 -16.87 3.08 -17.90
C GLN A 212 -18.22 2.65 -18.49
N THR A 213 -18.22 1.60 -19.31
CA THR A 213 -19.43 1.04 -19.91
C THR A 213 -19.70 -0.38 -19.44
N LEU A 214 -20.97 -0.71 -19.28
CA LEU A 214 -21.42 -2.10 -19.18
C LEU A 214 -21.27 -2.76 -20.55
N ASP A 215 -20.81 -4.01 -20.59
CA ASP A 215 -20.74 -4.74 -21.85
C ASP A 215 -22.09 -5.43 -22.13
N ALA A 216 -22.74 -5.01 -23.23
CA ALA A 216 -23.98 -5.59 -23.72
C ALA A 216 -23.87 -7.08 -24.04
N ASN A 217 -22.67 -7.63 -24.26
CA ASN A 217 -22.45 -9.04 -24.49
C ASN A 217 -22.50 -9.88 -23.21
N TYR A 218 -22.19 -9.31 -22.05
CA TYR A 218 -22.17 -10.03 -20.78
C TYR A 218 -23.37 -9.69 -19.88
N ILE A 219 -23.84 -8.44 -19.88
CA ILE A 219 -24.96 -8.04 -19.03
C ILE A 219 -26.27 -8.64 -19.51
N HIS A 220 -26.96 -9.31 -18.60
CA HIS A 220 -28.36 -9.69 -18.73
C HIS A 220 -28.87 -10.05 -17.33
N ASN A 221 -30.17 -10.25 -17.17
CA ASN A 221 -30.71 -10.81 -15.94
C ASN A 221 -31.99 -11.54 -16.30
N GLN A 222 -31.89 -12.55 -17.15
CA GLN A 222 -33.02 -13.46 -17.39
C GLN A 222 -32.66 -14.88 -16.97
N ALA A 223 -31.90 -15.00 -15.88
CA ALA A 223 -31.38 -16.24 -15.34
C ALA A 223 -32.32 -16.90 -14.30
N GLY A 224 -33.43 -16.24 -13.94
CA GLY A 224 -34.33 -16.70 -12.88
C GLY A 224 -34.98 -18.06 -13.15
N ASN A 225 -34.79 -18.99 -12.20
CA ASN A 225 -35.40 -20.34 -12.17
C ASN A 225 -35.15 -21.17 -13.45
N SER A 226 -33.88 -21.51 -13.71
CA SER A 226 -33.40 -22.63 -14.54
C SER A 226 -34.39 -23.11 -15.63
N LYS A 227 -34.76 -22.26 -16.59
CA LYS A 227 -35.59 -22.65 -17.73
C LYS A 227 -34.74 -23.08 -18.92
N ALA A 228 -35.30 -23.92 -19.78
CA ALA A 228 -34.67 -24.31 -21.03
C ALA A 228 -34.65 -23.18 -22.07
N ASN A 229 -35.62 -22.25 -22.00
CA ASN A 229 -35.74 -21.10 -22.90
C ASN A 229 -36.05 -19.83 -22.08
N PRO A 230 -35.49 -18.67 -22.47
CA PRO A 230 -35.88 -17.38 -21.91
C PRO A 230 -37.33 -17.00 -22.26
N ASP A 231 -37.89 -16.07 -21.49
CA ASP A 231 -39.29 -15.68 -21.56
C ASP A 231 -39.51 -14.46 -22.46
N SER A 232 -40.30 -14.64 -23.52
CA SER A 232 -40.58 -13.61 -24.51
C SER A 232 -41.47 -12.46 -24.01
N TYR A 233 -42.04 -12.57 -22.81
CA TYR A 233 -42.84 -11.52 -22.17
C TYR A 233 -42.03 -10.67 -21.19
N GLY A 234 -40.72 -10.92 -21.08
CA GLY A 234 -39.86 -10.19 -20.15
C GLY A 234 -40.07 -10.60 -18.69
N GLN A 235 -40.57 -11.80 -18.43
CA GLN A 235 -40.62 -12.36 -17.08
C GLN A 235 -39.27 -13.01 -16.72
N TYR A 236 -39.09 -13.42 -15.45
CA TYR A 236 -37.89 -14.12 -14.94
C TYR A 236 -36.62 -13.26 -14.87
N TYR A 237 -36.81 -11.96 -14.71
CA TYR A 237 -35.73 -11.08 -14.24
C TYR A 237 -35.63 -11.16 -12.73
N TYR A 238 -34.47 -11.61 -12.24
CA TYR A 238 -34.27 -11.90 -10.83
C TYR A 238 -32.82 -11.68 -10.41
N ARG A 239 -32.61 -10.72 -9.51
CA ARG A 239 -31.31 -10.52 -8.86
C ARG A 239 -31.28 -11.35 -7.58
N ASP A 240 -30.41 -12.36 -7.53
CA ASP A 240 -30.19 -13.18 -6.33
C ASP A 240 -29.04 -12.60 -5.47
N GLN A 241 -27.88 -13.25 -5.42
CA GLN A 241 -26.72 -12.80 -4.63
C GLN A 241 -25.94 -11.64 -5.29
N GLY A 242 -26.09 -11.41 -6.59
CA GLY A 242 -25.41 -10.36 -7.35
C GLY A 242 -23.97 -10.69 -7.74
N VAL A 243 -23.65 -11.96 -7.98
CA VAL A 243 -22.27 -12.47 -8.16
C VAL A 243 -21.79 -12.44 -9.60
N GLY A 244 -22.71 -12.41 -10.56
CA GLY A 244 -22.41 -12.45 -11.98
C GLY A 244 -22.96 -11.25 -12.76
N THR A 245 -22.35 -10.96 -13.90
CA THR A 245 -22.87 -9.96 -14.86
C THR A 245 -24.26 -10.33 -15.40
N TRP A 246 -24.59 -11.62 -15.42
CA TRP A 246 -25.90 -12.18 -15.78
C TRP A 246 -26.98 -12.00 -14.70
N GLU A 247 -26.69 -11.30 -13.59
CA GLU A 247 -27.68 -10.87 -12.60
C GLU A 247 -27.96 -9.35 -12.67
N GLY A 248 -27.33 -8.65 -13.61
CA GLY A 248 -27.52 -7.21 -13.84
C GLY A 248 -28.85 -6.91 -14.52
N ASN A 249 -29.74 -6.14 -13.85
CA ASN A 249 -31.08 -5.86 -14.37
C ASN A 249 -31.06 -4.87 -15.55
N LEU A 250 -30.85 -5.41 -16.76
CA LEU A 250 -30.87 -4.64 -18.02
C LEU A 250 -32.24 -3.99 -18.29
N GLY A 251 -33.34 -4.58 -17.81
CA GLY A 251 -34.67 -3.97 -17.91
C GLY A 251 -34.79 -2.69 -17.08
N ALA A 252 -34.22 -2.66 -15.87
CA ALA A 252 -34.14 -1.44 -15.06
C ALA A 252 -33.33 -0.35 -15.77
N PHE A 253 -32.17 -0.72 -16.34
CA PHE A 253 -31.34 0.20 -17.12
C PHE A 253 -32.12 0.85 -18.27
N LEU A 254 -32.85 0.07 -19.07
CA LEU A 254 -33.66 0.61 -20.17
C LEU A 254 -34.83 1.49 -19.69
N TYR A 255 -35.45 1.15 -18.57
CA TYR A 255 -36.52 1.97 -17.99
C TYR A 255 -36.01 3.34 -17.51
N ASP A 256 -34.87 3.36 -16.81
CA ASP A 256 -34.26 4.59 -16.30
C ASP A 256 -33.63 5.44 -17.41
N LEU A 257 -33.15 4.80 -18.49
CA LEU A 257 -32.61 5.46 -19.67
C LEU A 257 -33.63 6.42 -20.30
N ASN A 258 -34.88 5.98 -20.49
CA ASN A 258 -35.98 6.84 -20.94
C ASN A 258 -37.34 6.42 -20.33
N THR A 259 -37.79 7.23 -19.38
CA THR A 259 -39.02 7.04 -18.60
C THR A 259 -40.30 7.42 -19.35
N ASN A 260 -40.23 7.90 -20.59
CA ASN A 260 -41.41 8.24 -21.38
C ASN A 260 -42.11 7.00 -21.94
N ARG A 261 -43.45 7.02 -21.95
CA ARG A 261 -44.30 5.85 -22.27
C ARG A 261 -44.10 5.24 -23.66
N TYR A 262 -43.74 6.05 -24.66
CA TYR A 262 -43.49 5.59 -26.02
C TYR A 262 -42.10 4.94 -26.20
N ALA A 263 -41.18 5.20 -25.27
CA ALA A 263 -39.92 4.47 -25.12
C ALA A 263 -40.16 3.27 -24.17
N TRP A 264 -39.48 3.22 -23.03
CA TRP A 264 -39.60 2.14 -22.04
C TRP A 264 -40.46 2.49 -20.83
N GLY A 265 -40.89 3.73 -20.71
CA GLY A 265 -41.83 4.17 -19.68
C GLY A 265 -43.18 3.46 -19.72
N GLY A 266 -43.91 3.51 -18.60
CA GLY A 266 -45.23 2.87 -18.46
C GLY A 266 -45.26 1.86 -17.32
N LEU A 267 -45.68 0.63 -17.59
CA LEU A 267 -45.65 -0.44 -16.59
C LEU A 267 -44.19 -0.86 -16.35
N TYR A 268 -43.74 -0.71 -15.11
CA TYR A 268 -42.53 -1.34 -14.59
C TYR A 268 -42.91 -2.08 -13.30
N SER A 269 -42.99 -3.40 -13.39
CA SER A 269 -43.19 -4.28 -12.24
C SER A 269 -41.94 -5.12 -12.08
N TYR A 270 -41.32 -5.04 -10.90
CA TYR A 270 -40.16 -5.84 -10.54
C TYR A 270 -40.26 -6.13 -9.04
N ASP A 271 -40.19 -7.40 -8.68
CA ASP A 271 -40.18 -7.85 -7.29
C ASP A 271 -38.84 -8.55 -7.02
N PRO A 272 -37.93 -7.95 -6.22
CA PRO A 272 -36.64 -8.56 -5.92
C PRO A 272 -36.74 -9.84 -5.10
N LEU A 273 -37.91 -10.15 -4.52
CA LEU A 273 -38.15 -11.36 -3.75
C LEU A 273 -38.91 -12.43 -4.54
N ASN A 274 -39.42 -12.10 -5.74
CA ASN A 274 -40.24 -13.00 -6.55
C ASN A 274 -39.85 -12.96 -8.04
N PRO A 275 -39.21 -14.02 -8.57
CA PRO A 275 -38.74 -14.06 -9.95
C PRO A 275 -39.87 -14.04 -11.00
N TYR A 276 -41.14 -14.26 -10.62
CA TYR A 276 -42.26 -14.41 -11.55
C TYR A 276 -42.96 -13.09 -11.94
N ASN A 277 -42.61 -11.97 -11.30
CA ASN A 277 -43.38 -10.72 -11.38
C ASN A 277 -42.75 -9.60 -12.22
N ALA A 278 -41.65 -9.87 -12.93
CA ALA A 278 -41.08 -8.88 -13.84
C ALA A 278 -42.02 -8.62 -15.04
N ALA A 279 -42.41 -7.36 -15.27
CA ALA A 279 -43.26 -6.98 -16.39
C ALA A 279 -43.04 -5.52 -16.82
N GLY A 280 -43.02 -5.27 -18.13
CA GLY A 280 -42.85 -3.94 -18.70
C GLY A 280 -42.21 -3.95 -20.09
N ASN A 281 -42.31 -2.84 -20.82
CA ASN A 281 -41.66 -2.71 -22.13
C ASN A 281 -40.14 -2.88 -22.02
N ALA A 282 -39.55 -2.35 -20.95
CA ALA A 282 -38.12 -2.41 -20.69
C ALA A 282 -37.60 -3.86 -20.57
N PHE A 283 -38.34 -4.75 -19.90
CA PHE A 283 -37.95 -6.16 -19.76
C PHE A 283 -38.11 -6.96 -21.05
N VAL A 284 -39.11 -6.62 -21.87
CA VAL A 284 -39.32 -7.24 -23.18
C VAL A 284 -38.18 -6.89 -24.15
N ASP A 285 -37.73 -5.65 -24.14
CA ASP A 285 -36.62 -5.22 -25.00
C ASP A 285 -35.25 -5.60 -24.43
N ALA A 286 -35.09 -5.68 -23.11
CA ALA A 286 -33.90 -6.31 -22.53
C ALA A 286 -33.78 -7.79 -22.96
N PHE A 287 -34.91 -8.48 -23.14
CA PHE A 287 -34.92 -9.84 -23.69
C PHE A 287 -34.55 -9.86 -25.18
N SER A 288 -34.99 -8.88 -25.99
CA SER A 288 -34.62 -8.85 -27.42
C SER A 288 -33.10 -8.69 -27.62
N LEU A 289 -32.44 -7.92 -26.75
CA LEU A 289 -30.97 -7.79 -26.71
C LEU A 289 -30.28 -9.10 -26.32
N LEU A 290 -30.91 -9.95 -25.49
CA LEU A 290 -30.38 -11.26 -25.11
C LEU A 290 -30.65 -12.34 -26.17
N GLN A 291 -31.83 -12.33 -26.80
CA GLN A 291 -32.30 -13.36 -27.72
C GLN A 291 -31.33 -13.62 -28.88
N TYR A 292 -30.74 -12.56 -29.44
CA TYR A 292 -29.75 -12.66 -30.51
C TYR A 292 -28.46 -13.33 -30.03
N ARG A 293 -27.95 -12.90 -28.87
CA ARG A 293 -26.71 -13.41 -28.27
C ARG A 293 -26.76 -14.92 -28.05
N ILE A 294 -27.89 -15.44 -27.58
CA ILE A 294 -28.08 -16.88 -27.31
C ILE A 294 -28.57 -17.70 -28.54
N GLY A 295 -28.64 -17.12 -29.74
CA GLY A 295 -29.01 -17.85 -30.95
C GLY A 295 -30.50 -18.22 -31.07
N LEU A 296 -31.39 -17.23 -31.06
CA LEU A 296 -32.83 -17.34 -31.33
C LEU A 296 -33.69 -17.98 -30.21
N ASN A 297 -33.49 -17.52 -28.96
CA ASN A 297 -34.33 -17.84 -27.79
C ASN A 297 -34.17 -19.27 -27.24
N ASN A 298 -32.94 -19.78 -27.15
CA ASN A 298 -32.67 -21.10 -26.60
C ASN A 298 -31.46 -21.06 -25.66
N TYR A 299 -31.67 -21.25 -24.35
CA TYR A 299 -30.57 -21.35 -23.40
C TYR A 299 -29.74 -22.61 -23.61
N GLY A 300 -30.28 -23.65 -24.25
CA GLY A 300 -29.53 -24.85 -24.63
C GLY A 300 -28.33 -24.62 -25.55
N ASN A 301 -28.18 -23.41 -26.12
CA ASN A 301 -27.01 -23.04 -26.90
C ASN A 301 -25.84 -22.53 -26.05
N LEU A 302 -26.05 -22.23 -24.76
CA LEU A 302 -24.99 -21.88 -23.84
C LEU A 302 -24.25 -23.14 -23.39
N ASP A 303 -22.94 -23.00 -23.17
CA ASP A 303 -22.16 -24.10 -22.63
C ASP A 303 -22.48 -24.34 -21.15
N ARG A 304 -22.11 -25.53 -20.68
CA ARG A 304 -22.33 -25.99 -19.30
C ARG A 304 -21.03 -25.90 -18.51
N VAL A 305 -21.11 -25.60 -17.22
CA VAL A 305 -19.94 -25.54 -16.32
C VAL A 305 -19.10 -26.83 -16.37
N ASP A 306 -19.74 -27.99 -16.38
CA ASP A 306 -19.02 -29.28 -16.46
C ASP A 306 -18.31 -29.52 -17.80
N LYS A 307 -18.79 -28.90 -18.88
CA LYS A 307 -18.16 -28.93 -20.21
C LYS A 307 -17.03 -27.94 -20.33
N LEU A 308 -17.21 -26.72 -19.80
CA LEU A 308 -16.21 -25.65 -19.85
C LEU A 308 -15.01 -25.93 -18.95
N PHE A 309 -15.27 -26.40 -17.73
CA PHE A 309 -14.27 -26.41 -16.66
C PHE A 309 -14.01 -27.80 -16.05
N GLY A 310 -14.71 -28.83 -16.54
CA GLY A 310 -14.57 -30.20 -16.06
C GLY A 310 -14.89 -30.37 -14.58
N THR A 311 -14.39 -31.44 -13.97
CA THR A 311 -14.71 -31.81 -12.58
C THR A 311 -14.25 -30.78 -11.55
N ARG A 312 -13.13 -30.07 -11.80
CA ARG A 312 -12.62 -29.06 -10.85
C ARG A 312 -13.50 -27.82 -10.83
N GLY A 313 -13.95 -27.32 -11.98
CA GLY A 313 -14.91 -26.21 -12.02
C GLY A 313 -16.25 -26.57 -11.41
N VAL A 314 -16.75 -27.79 -11.65
CA VAL A 314 -17.97 -28.29 -10.97
C VAL A 314 -17.80 -28.26 -9.45
N ALA A 315 -16.64 -28.68 -8.93
CA ALA A 315 -16.37 -28.65 -7.50
C ALA A 315 -16.22 -27.23 -6.94
N ALA A 316 -15.72 -26.28 -7.73
CA ALA A 316 -15.64 -24.87 -7.33
C ALA A 316 -17.04 -24.25 -7.18
N PHE A 317 -17.89 -24.39 -8.19
CA PHE A 317 -19.27 -23.87 -8.19
C PHE A 317 -20.17 -24.51 -7.12
N THR A 318 -19.90 -25.75 -6.69
CA THR A 318 -20.78 -26.47 -5.74
C THR A 318 -20.31 -26.43 -4.29
N ARG A 319 -19.23 -25.69 -4.01
CA ARG A 319 -18.59 -25.62 -2.69
C ARG A 319 -18.14 -24.22 -2.30
N ASP A 320 -18.42 -23.21 -3.12
CA ASP A 320 -18.06 -21.83 -2.86
C ASP A 320 -19.17 -21.07 -2.10
N TRP A 321 -20.33 -21.72 -1.88
CA TRP A 321 -21.49 -21.13 -1.20
C TRP A 321 -22.10 -19.95 -1.96
N VAL A 322 -21.72 -19.81 -3.23
CA VAL A 322 -22.19 -18.79 -4.15
C VAL A 322 -23.21 -19.43 -5.09
N ASP A 323 -24.28 -18.69 -5.40
CA ASP A 323 -25.22 -19.09 -6.45
C ASP A 323 -24.68 -18.67 -7.82
N GLY A 324 -24.01 -19.58 -8.52
CA GLY A 324 -23.50 -19.35 -9.87
C GLY A 324 -24.58 -19.40 -10.97
N TYR A 325 -25.82 -19.79 -10.65
CA TYR A 325 -26.89 -20.03 -11.62
C TYR A 325 -28.15 -19.17 -11.41
N SER A 326 -28.20 -18.32 -10.38
CA SER A 326 -29.33 -17.43 -10.05
C SER A 326 -30.64 -18.19 -9.79
N VAL A 327 -30.53 -19.34 -9.12
CA VAL A 327 -31.63 -20.29 -8.81
C VAL A 327 -31.99 -20.28 -7.31
N GLY A 328 -31.26 -19.48 -6.53
CA GLY A 328 -31.27 -19.35 -5.09
C GLY A 328 -32.44 -18.57 -4.51
N ARG A 329 -32.42 -18.49 -3.17
CA ARG A 329 -33.39 -17.82 -2.29
C ARG A 329 -32.88 -16.41 -1.97
N PRO A 330 -33.77 -15.45 -1.65
CA PRO A 330 -33.55 -14.01 -1.78
C PRO A 330 -32.20 -13.48 -1.32
N PRO A 331 -31.77 -12.33 -1.90
CA PRO A 331 -30.54 -11.63 -1.53
C PRO A 331 -30.35 -11.63 -0.02
N LEU A 332 -29.13 -11.90 0.49
CA LEU A 332 -28.79 -12.05 1.91
C LEU A 332 -29.61 -11.14 2.85
N ILE A 333 -30.80 -11.60 3.25
CA ILE A 333 -31.73 -10.89 4.14
C ILE A 333 -31.51 -11.30 5.61
N ASN A 334 -30.59 -12.23 5.89
CA ASN A 334 -30.30 -12.75 7.22
C ASN A 334 -28.83 -13.20 7.36
N VAL A 335 -28.36 -13.39 8.60
CA VAL A 335 -26.96 -13.71 8.98
C VAL A 335 -26.52 -15.16 8.74
N SER A 336 -27.25 -15.96 7.96
CA SER A 336 -26.87 -17.35 7.66
C SER A 336 -26.85 -17.59 6.16
N TYR A 337 -25.71 -18.04 5.65
CA TYR A 337 -25.60 -18.55 4.29
C TYR A 337 -26.44 -19.83 4.14
N PRO A 338 -27.38 -19.90 3.19
CA PRO A 338 -28.09 -21.14 2.89
C PRO A 338 -27.13 -22.19 2.34
N GLN A 339 -27.56 -23.46 2.31
CA GLN A 339 -26.86 -24.50 1.55
C GLN A 339 -26.60 -24.00 0.12
N ASP A 340 -25.37 -24.22 -0.36
CA ASP A 340 -24.93 -23.89 -1.72
C ASP A 340 -25.98 -24.30 -2.78
N PRO A 341 -26.64 -23.33 -3.45
CA PRO A 341 -27.74 -23.60 -4.38
C PRO A 341 -27.33 -24.40 -5.61
N ASP A 342 -26.07 -24.33 -6.03
CA ASP A 342 -25.55 -24.99 -7.23
C ASP A 342 -25.47 -26.51 -7.05
N THR A 343 -25.51 -26.99 -5.80
CA THR A 343 -25.64 -28.41 -5.46
C THR A 343 -27.04 -28.98 -5.76
N LEU A 344 -28.05 -28.13 -5.94
CA LEU A 344 -29.42 -28.56 -6.21
C LEU A 344 -29.59 -28.96 -7.68
N ASN A 345 -30.41 -29.98 -7.95
CA ASN A 345 -30.88 -30.33 -9.31
C ASN A 345 -29.79 -30.49 -10.41
N ASN A 346 -28.53 -30.80 -10.04
CA ASN A 346 -27.39 -30.91 -10.96
C ASN A 346 -27.23 -29.69 -11.89
N LEU A 347 -27.34 -28.47 -11.35
CA LEU A 347 -27.28 -27.22 -12.13
C LEU A 347 -26.02 -27.11 -13.00
N THR A 348 -24.87 -27.59 -12.51
CA THR A 348 -23.60 -27.62 -13.26
C THR A 348 -23.62 -28.40 -14.58
N THR A 349 -24.65 -29.23 -14.80
CA THR A 349 -24.91 -29.98 -16.05
C THR A 349 -25.92 -29.30 -16.97
N ARG A 350 -26.38 -28.11 -16.61
CA ARG A 350 -27.34 -27.30 -17.36
C ARG A 350 -26.62 -26.11 -17.99
N PRO A 351 -27.18 -25.53 -19.07
CA PRO A 351 -26.59 -24.36 -19.70
C PRO A 351 -26.41 -23.25 -18.67
N TRP A 352 -25.21 -22.68 -18.62
CA TRP A 352 -24.83 -21.71 -17.61
C TRP A 352 -25.08 -20.30 -18.12
N PRO A 353 -25.89 -19.46 -17.45
CA PRO A 353 -26.15 -18.08 -17.86
C PRO A 353 -24.88 -17.21 -17.97
N GLY A 354 -23.83 -17.55 -17.21
CA GLY A 354 -22.52 -16.87 -17.29
C GLY A 354 -21.59 -17.36 -18.40
N SER A 355 -22.00 -18.34 -19.20
CA SER A 355 -21.22 -18.81 -20.36
C SER A 355 -21.11 -17.72 -21.43
N ASP A 356 -20.03 -17.78 -22.21
CA ASP A 356 -19.92 -17.00 -23.44
C ASP A 356 -21.12 -17.28 -24.36
N ASN A 357 -21.60 -16.21 -25.00
CA ASN A 357 -22.73 -16.27 -25.91
C ASN A 357 -22.29 -16.71 -27.32
N PRO A 358 -23.09 -17.51 -28.05
CA PRO A 358 -22.73 -17.91 -29.42
C PRO A 358 -22.69 -16.75 -30.42
N ASN A 359 -23.44 -15.66 -30.19
CA ASN A 359 -23.40 -14.44 -31.00
C ASN A 359 -23.04 -13.23 -30.12
N HIS A 360 -22.37 -12.24 -30.71
CA HIS A 360 -21.93 -11.01 -30.04
C HIS A 360 -22.34 -9.76 -30.83
N PHE A 361 -22.56 -8.67 -30.10
CA PHE A 361 -22.53 -7.32 -30.63
C PHE A 361 -21.08 -6.89 -30.76
N PHE A 362 -20.70 -6.33 -31.91
CA PHE A 362 -19.30 -5.93 -32.18
C PHE A 362 -19.15 -4.43 -32.37
N THR A 363 -20.25 -3.75 -32.70
CA THR A 363 -20.22 -2.31 -32.94
C THR A 363 -21.47 -1.65 -32.40
N PRO A 364 -21.42 -0.35 -32.09
CA PRO A 364 -22.58 0.41 -31.64
C PRO A 364 -23.73 0.43 -32.67
N SER A 365 -23.41 0.23 -33.96
CA SER A 365 -24.41 0.13 -35.03
C SER A 365 -25.29 -1.11 -34.90
N ASP A 366 -24.86 -2.13 -34.15
CA ASP A 366 -25.64 -3.35 -33.97
C ASP A 366 -26.88 -3.12 -33.09
N PHE A 367 -26.87 -2.11 -32.21
CA PHE A 367 -28.03 -1.75 -31.38
C PHE A 367 -29.21 -1.21 -32.19
N VAL A 368 -28.96 -0.71 -33.40
CA VAL A 368 -29.98 -0.18 -34.32
C VAL A 368 -30.25 -1.11 -35.50
N ASP A 369 -29.65 -2.31 -35.53
CA ASP A 369 -29.90 -3.33 -36.55
C ASP A 369 -31.13 -4.18 -36.19
N PRO A 370 -32.26 -4.04 -36.91
CA PRO A 370 -33.48 -4.77 -36.59
C PRO A 370 -33.32 -6.30 -36.67
N THR A 371 -32.30 -6.81 -37.36
CA THR A 371 -32.04 -8.26 -37.45
C THR A 371 -31.38 -8.84 -36.20
N LYS A 372 -30.67 -8.00 -35.43
CA LYS A 372 -29.94 -8.38 -34.21
C LYS A 372 -30.70 -8.10 -32.91
N VAL A 373 -31.78 -7.33 -32.98
CA VAL A 373 -32.60 -6.99 -31.80
C VAL A 373 -34.10 -7.25 -32.04
N TYR A 374 -34.36 -8.28 -32.85
CA TYR A 374 -35.70 -8.75 -33.20
C TYR A 374 -36.29 -9.66 -32.14
N ILE A 375 -37.60 -9.51 -31.90
CA ILE A 375 -38.40 -10.52 -31.15
C ILE A 375 -39.14 -11.37 -32.18
N ASN A 376 -38.91 -12.68 -32.18
CA ASN A 376 -39.65 -13.59 -33.05
C ASN A 376 -41.16 -13.49 -32.75
N PRO A 377 -42.02 -13.05 -33.69
CA PRO A 377 -43.45 -12.96 -33.47
C PRO A 377 -43.98 -14.37 -33.30
N GLN A 378 -44.39 -14.70 -32.08
CA GLN A 378 -45.17 -15.91 -31.82
C GLN A 378 -46.45 -15.86 -32.66
N ALA A 379 -46.70 -16.94 -33.39
CA ALA A 379 -47.88 -17.06 -34.25
C ALA A 379 -49.17 -16.77 -33.45
N GLY A 380 -49.93 -15.77 -33.89
CA GLY A 380 -51.20 -15.37 -33.27
C GLY A 380 -51.13 -14.17 -32.31
N ILE A 381 -49.96 -13.54 -32.11
CA ILE A 381 -49.80 -12.31 -31.29
C ILE A 381 -49.54 -11.09 -32.20
N PRO A 382 -50.19 -9.93 -31.98
CA PRO A 382 -49.91 -8.71 -32.73
C PRO A 382 -48.43 -8.30 -32.64
N ALA A 383 -47.86 -7.82 -33.73
CA ALA A 383 -46.51 -7.27 -33.76
C ALA A 383 -46.36 -6.17 -32.71
N ARG A 384 -45.39 -6.31 -31.81
CA ARG A 384 -45.06 -5.33 -30.77
C ARG A 384 -43.93 -4.41 -31.27
N PRO A 385 -43.92 -3.12 -30.87
CA PRO A 385 -42.75 -2.27 -31.12
C PRO A 385 -41.50 -2.89 -30.50
N THR A 386 -40.46 -3.03 -31.31
CA THR A 386 -39.14 -3.55 -30.92
C THR A 386 -38.30 -2.48 -30.20
N PHE A 387 -37.16 -2.90 -29.65
CA PHE A 387 -36.14 -1.99 -29.12
C PHE A 387 -35.77 -0.88 -30.13
N VAL A 388 -35.56 -1.22 -31.40
CA VAL A 388 -35.22 -0.25 -32.46
C VAL A 388 -36.37 0.71 -32.70
N ASP A 389 -37.61 0.22 -32.77
CA ASP A 389 -38.78 1.07 -33.02
C ASP A 389 -38.93 2.13 -31.92
N ARG A 390 -38.70 1.75 -30.66
CA ARG A 390 -38.76 2.67 -29.51
C ARG A 390 -37.58 3.63 -29.48
N MET A 391 -36.37 3.13 -29.75
CA MET A 391 -35.17 3.97 -29.83
C MET A 391 -35.32 5.03 -30.92
N LEU A 392 -35.76 4.63 -32.12
CA LEU A 392 -36.03 5.54 -33.22
C LEU A 392 -37.15 6.53 -32.88
N THR A 393 -38.25 6.05 -32.29
CA THR A 393 -39.35 6.92 -31.84
C THR A 393 -38.87 7.98 -30.85
N ALA A 394 -38.07 7.60 -29.85
CA ALA A 394 -37.49 8.55 -28.89
C ALA A 394 -36.53 9.53 -29.57
N SER A 395 -35.64 9.04 -30.43
CA SER A 395 -34.61 9.86 -31.10
C SER A 395 -35.17 10.91 -32.05
N THR A 396 -36.39 10.72 -32.57
CA THR A 396 -37.05 11.67 -33.50
C THR A 396 -37.84 12.78 -32.80
N ASN A 397 -37.97 12.72 -31.46
CA ASN A 397 -38.70 13.73 -30.70
C ASN A 397 -37.90 15.01 -30.47
N LEU A 398 -38.63 16.11 -30.18
CA LEU A 398 -38.04 17.44 -30.02
C LEU A 398 -37.28 17.63 -28.69
N SER A 399 -37.67 16.92 -27.63
CA SER A 399 -37.06 17.10 -26.31
C SER A 399 -35.64 16.58 -26.28
N SER A 400 -34.72 17.30 -25.63
CA SER A 400 -33.33 16.85 -25.48
C SER A 400 -33.21 15.56 -24.67
N TYR A 401 -34.13 15.29 -23.74
CA TYR A 401 -34.18 14.02 -23.01
C TYR A 401 -34.38 12.84 -23.97
N ASP A 402 -35.32 12.97 -24.90
CA ASP A 402 -35.66 11.89 -25.84
C ASP A 402 -34.65 11.76 -26.97
N ARG A 403 -34.28 12.90 -27.55
CA ARG A 403 -33.39 12.99 -28.70
C ARG A 403 -32.01 12.38 -28.44
N TYR A 404 -31.44 12.65 -27.26
CA TYR A 404 -30.11 12.11 -26.88
C TYR A 404 -30.17 10.76 -26.15
N THR A 405 -31.31 10.04 -26.19
CA THR A 405 -31.45 8.73 -25.53
C THR A 405 -30.40 7.73 -25.99
N PHE A 406 -30.15 7.62 -27.30
CA PHE A 406 -29.15 6.71 -27.86
C PHE A 406 -27.74 7.02 -27.33
N TYR A 407 -27.35 8.30 -27.32
CA TYR A 407 -26.03 8.70 -26.83
C TYR A 407 -25.88 8.48 -25.33
N ARG A 408 -26.90 8.76 -24.51
CA ARG A 408 -26.86 8.47 -23.07
C ARG A 408 -26.77 6.98 -22.77
N MET A 409 -27.40 6.13 -23.60
CA MET A 409 -27.22 4.68 -23.54
C MET A 409 -25.79 4.31 -23.87
N PHE A 410 -25.28 4.85 -24.97
CA PHE A 410 -23.95 4.56 -25.48
C PHE A 410 -22.82 4.98 -24.53
N GLN A 411 -23.04 6.01 -23.71
CA GLN A 411 -22.12 6.41 -22.65
C GLN A 411 -22.03 5.40 -21.49
N GLN A 412 -22.98 4.47 -21.38
CA GLN A 412 -23.09 3.54 -20.25
C GLN A 412 -23.11 2.07 -20.69
N LEU A 413 -23.36 1.79 -21.96
CA LEU A 413 -23.49 0.45 -22.53
C LEU A 413 -22.67 0.35 -23.83
N GLY A 414 -21.64 -0.47 -23.80
CA GLY A 414 -20.73 -0.77 -24.90
C GLY A 414 -20.87 -2.22 -25.38
N THR A 415 -19.98 -2.62 -26.29
CA THR A 415 -19.93 -3.98 -26.86
C THR A 415 -18.59 -4.67 -26.63
N ASP A 416 -17.64 -3.97 -26.03
CA ASP A 416 -16.29 -4.47 -25.81
C ASP A 416 -15.99 -4.44 -24.32
N SER A 417 -15.43 -5.55 -23.84
CA SER A 417 -14.73 -5.63 -22.57
C SER A 417 -13.50 -6.50 -22.73
N ALA A 418 -12.33 -5.95 -22.40
CA ALA A 418 -11.11 -6.73 -22.35
C ALA A 418 -10.89 -7.29 -20.93
N PRO A 419 -10.69 -8.61 -20.76
CA PRO A 419 -10.15 -9.14 -19.52
C PRO A 419 -8.80 -8.49 -19.21
N GLU A 420 -8.61 -8.07 -17.97
CA GLU A 420 -7.32 -7.50 -17.57
C GLU A 420 -6.20 -8.53 -17.76
N SER A 421 -5.21 -8.19 -18.59
CA SER A 421 -4.07 -9.06 -18.88
C SER A 421 -2.86 -8.72 -17.99
N GLY A 422 -1.98 -9.70 -17.77
CA GLY A 422 -0.75 -9.47 -17.01
C GLY A 422 -0.93 -9.33 -15.49
N LYS A 423 -2.10 -9.66 -14.93
CA LYS A 423 -2.38 -9.68 -13.47
C LYS A 423 -2.46 -11.09 -12.89
N LEU A 424 -2.02 -11.25 -11.64
CA LEU A 424 -2.17 -12.51 -10.90
C LEU A 424 -3.62 -12.69 -10.50
N ASN A 425 -4.15 -13.90 -10.66
CA ASN A 425 -5.47 -14.23 -10.13
C ASN A 425 -5.34 -14.53 -8.62
N PRO A 426 -6.18 -13.95 -7.75
CA PRO A 426 -6.04 -14.11 -6.31
C PRO A 426 -6.40 -15.52 -5.82
N ASN A 427 -7.31 -16.22 -6.50
CA ASN A 427 -7.89 -17.47 -6.01
C ASN A 427 -7.23 -18.70 -6.65
N TYR A 428 -6.84 -18.61 -7.92
CA TYR A 428 -6.34 -19.74 -8.70
C TYR A 428 -5.02 -19.43 -9.40
N MET A 429 -4.15 -20.42 -9.47
CA MET A 429 -2.87 -20.34 -10.15
C MET A 429 -3.07 -20.02 -11.63
N ASN A 430 -2.53 -18.88 -12.05
CA ASN A 430 -2.55 -18.45 -13.45
C ASN A 430 -1.14 -18.21 -14.01
N VAL A 431 -0.12 -18.83 -13.43
CA VAL A 431 1.26 -18.76 -13.90
C VAL A 431 1.76 -20.12 -14.39
N ASP A 432 2.71 -20.10 -15.32
CA ASP A 432 3.46 -21.30 -15.72
C ASP A 432 4.52 -21.68 -14.66
N LEU A 433 5.28 -22.75 -14.92
CA LEU A 433 6.38 -23.18 -14.04
C LEU A 433 7.50 -22.14 -13.90
N ASN A 434 7.52 -21.12 -14.76
CA ASN A 434 8.52 -20.07 -14.75
C ASN A 434 8.00 -18.78 -14.08
N GLY A 435 6.72 -18.70 -13.70
CA GLY A 435 6.11 -17.50 -13.12
C GLY A 435 5.51 -16.52 -14.13
N ASN A 436 5.48 -16.88 -15.43
CA ASN A 436 4.80 -16.07 -16.44
C ASN A 436 3.29 -16.24 -16.32
N ILE A 437 2.53 -15.15 -16.38
CA ILE A 437 1.07 -15.25 -16.42
C ILE A 437 0.63 -15.88 -17.72
N VAL A 438 -0.14 -16.94 -17.60
CA VAL A 438 -0.80 -17.62 -18.71
C VAL A 438 -2.25 -17.12 -18.75
N PRO A 439 -2.67 -16.44 -19.84
CA PRO A 439 -4.06 -16.01 -20.00
C PRO A 439 -5.03 -17.18 -19.79
N ASN A 440 -6.11 -16.91 -19.06
CA ASN A 440 -7.17 -17.87 -18.75
C ASN A 440 -6.75 -19.13 -17.97
N ALA A 441 -5.49 -19.28 -17.52
CA ALA A 441 -5.08 -20.49 -16.79
C ALA A 441 -5.83 -20.71 -15.46
N ALA A 442 -6.38 -19.63 -14.88
CA ALA A 442 -7.24 -19.70 -13.70
C ALA A 442 -8.52 -20.54 -13.91
N THR A 443 -8.99 -20.71 -15.15
CA THR A 443 -10.16 -21.54 -15.47
C THR A 443 -9.92 -23.05 -15.30
N ASN A 444 -8.68 -23.45 -15.01
CA ASN A 444 -8.36 -24.82 -14.59
C ASN A 444 -8.65 -25.09 -13.11
N PHE A 445 -9.01 -24.05 -12.33
CA PHE A 445 -9.32 -24.11 -10.90
C PHE A 445 -8.20 -24.81 -10.10
N ILE A 446 -6.95 -24.49 -10.43
CA ILE A 446 -5.77 -25.00 -9.71
C ILE A 446 -5.53 -24.07 -8.52
N PRO A 447 -5.64 -24.55 -7.28
CA PRO A 447 -5.36 -23.70 -6.12
C PRO A 447 -3.88 -23.33 -6.08
N TRP A 448 -3.59 -22.16 -5.52
CA TRP A 448 -2.23 -21.71 -5.33
C TRP A 448 -1.48 -22.55 -4.27
N GLU A 449 -0.27 -22.97 -4.61
CA GLU A 449 0.71 -23.36 -3.61
C GLU A 449 1.22 -22.10 -2.87
N PRO A 450 1.33 -22.12 -1.52
CA PRO A 450 1.63 -20.92 -0.73
C PRO A 450 2.88 -20.17 -1.19
N VAL A 451 4.00 -20.89 -1.38
CA VAL A 451 5.29 -20.29 -1.77
C VAL A 451 5.22 -19.73 -3.19
N VAL A 452 4.54 -20.43 -4.10
CA VAL A 452 4.44 -20.01 -5.50
C VAL A 452 3.63 -18.72 -5.61
N PHE A 453 2.50 -18.60 -4.92
CA PHE A 453 1.76 -17.34 -4.88
C PHE A 453 2.60 -16.23 -4.25
N PHE A 454 3.13 -16.48 -3.04
CA PHE A 454 3.88 -15.49 -2.27
C PHE A 454 5.03 -14.90 -3.07
N THR A 455 5.86 -15.74 -3.69
CA THR A 455 7.03 -15.30 -4.46
C THR A 455 6.63 -14.50 -5.71
N ASN A 456 5.64 -14.97 -6.48
CA ASN A 456 5.17 -14.28 -7.67
C ASN A 456 4.49 -12.93 -7.35
N ALA A 457 3.69 -12.88 -6.28
CA ALA A 457 3.04 -11.65 -5.82
C ALA A 457 4.07 -10.64 -5.30
N ALA A 458 5.00 -11.08 -4.45
CA ALA A 458 6.04 -10.23 -3.89
C ALA A 458 6.98 -9.64 -4.97
N VAL A 459 7.41 -10.43 -5.95
CA VAL A 459 8.24 -9.92 -7.06
C VAL A 459 7.51 -8.80 -7.82
N ARG A 460 6.22 -8.98 -8.11
CA ARG A 460 5.42 -7.96 -8.80
C ARG A 460 5.20 -6.70 -7.96
N LEU A 461 4.94 -6.86 -6.66
CA LEU A 461 4.84 -5.73 -5.74
C LEU A 461 6.14 -4.93 -5.69
N LEU A 462 7.29 -5.60 -5.67
CA LEU A 462 8.61 -4.94 -5.70
C LEU A 462 8.86 -4.24 -7.04
N MET A 463 8.55 -4.88 -8.17
CA MET A 463 8.68 -4.23 -9.48
C MET A 463 7.79 -2.98 -9.60
N ASN A 464 6.53 -3.07 -9.15
CA ASN A 464 5.59 -1.94 -9.16
C ASN A 464 6.01 -0.82 -8.18
N ALA A 465 6.71 -1.15 -7.09
CA ALA A 465 7.31 -0.17 -6.20
C ALA A 465 8.55 0.53 -6.79
N GLY A 466 8.97 0.17 -8.02
CA GLY A 466 10.07 0.81 -8.75
C GLY A 466 11.42 0.12 -8.62
N TYR A 467 11.49 -1.08 -8.02
CA TYR A 467 12.75 -1.81 -7.93
C TYR A 467 13.11 -2.44 -9.28
N ALA A 468 14.20 -1.95 -9.88
CA ALA A 468 14.69 -2.46 -11.16
C ALA A 468 15.32 -3.86 -11.03
N VAL A 469 15.03 -4.70 -12.03
CA VAL A 469 15.68 -6.01 -12.22
C VAL A 469 17.05 -5.77 -12.83
N GLY A 470 18.12 -6.28 -12.22
CA GLY A 470 19.47 -6.08 -12.72
C GLY A 470 20.53 -6.86 -11.94
N ILE A 471 21.75 -6.88 -12.45
CA ILE A 471 22.89 -7.61 -11.87
C ILE A 471 23.81 -6.72 -11.02
N GLY A 472 23.40 -5.48 -10.75
CA GLY A 472 24.17 -4.54 -9.95
C GLY A 472 24.14 -4.89 -8.46
N PRO A 473 25.12 -4.41 -7.67
CA PRO A 473 25.25 -4.74 -6.25
C PRO A 473 24.14 -4.16 -5.38
N THR A 474 23.33 -3.23 -5.91
CA THR A 474 22.19 -2.59 -5.22
C THR A 474 20.84 -3.10 -5.70
N ASN A 475 20.81 -3.94 -6.74
CA ASN A 475 19.57 -4.52 -7.21
C ASN A 475 19.06 -5.54 -6.20
N ILE A 476 17.77 -5.47 -5.87
CA ILE A 476 17.11 -6.45 -4.98
C ILE A 476 16.41 -7.57 -5.77
N LEU A 477 16.25 -7.39 -7.08
CA LEU A 477 15.70 -8.36 -8.02
C LEU A 477 16.72 -8.65 -9.11
N PHE A 478 16.99 -9.93 -9.37
CA PHE A 478 17.94 -10.39 -10.38
C PHE A 478 17.23 -11.14 -11.50
N PRO A 479 17.75 -11.11 -12.75
CA PRO A 479 17.29 -12.02 -13.77
C PRO A 479 17.89 -13.41 -13.53
N ASN A 480 17.04 -14.42 -13.40
CA ASN A 480 17.46 -15.82 -13.36
C ASN A 480 18.01 -16.26 -14.74
N SER A 481 18.37 -17.54 -14.89
CA SER A 481 18.91 -18.08 -16.16
C SER A 481 17.97 -17.95 -17.36
N LEU A 482 16.68 -17.72 -17.13
CA LEU A 482 15.65 -17.51 -18.15
C LEU A 482 15.30 -16.02 -18.35
N GLY A 483 15.98 -15.11 -17.64
CA GLY A 483 15.73 -13.68 -17.68
C GLY A 483 14.56 -13.20 -16.80
N LEU A 484 14.02 -14.07 -15.95
CA LEU A 484 12.87 -13.75 -15.10
C LEU A 484 13.31 -13.22 -13.74
N PRO A 485 12.57 -12.27 -13.15
CA PRO A 485 12.93 -11.65 -11.88
C PRO A 485 12.84 -12.64 -10.72
N GLU A 486 13.93 -12.75 -9.95
CA GLU A 486 14.03 -13.51 -8.71
C GLU A 486 14.57 -12.64 -7.57
N PHE A 487 14.38 -13.07 -6.32
CA PHE A 487 14.89 -12.34 -5.16
C PHE A 487 16.42 -12.37 -5.11
N HIS A 488 17.01 -11.22 -4.80
CA HIS A 488 18.44 -11.11 -4.54
C HIS A 488 18.72 -9.94 -3.60
N ILE A 489 18.26 -10.05 -2.35
CA ILE A 489 18.31 -8.93 -1.40
C ILE A 489 19.58 -9.05 -0.56
N GLN A 490 20.56 -8.17 -0.76
CA GLN A 490 21.77 -8.17 0.07
C GLN A 490 21.44 -7.75 1.51
N VAL A 491 21.82 -8.56 2.47
CA VAL A 491 21.67 -8.28 3.91
C VAL A 491 23.01 -8.03 4.62
N TYR A 492 24.13 -8.40 4.00
CA TYR A 492 25.48 -8.13 4.49
C TYR A 492 26.47 -7.96 3.31
N PRO A 493 27.46 -7.04 3.36
CA PRO A 493 27.78 -6.12 4.45
C PRO A 493 26.84 -4.91 4.56
N THR A 494 26.24 -4.50 3.44
CA THR A 494 25.17 -3.49 3.43
C THR A 494 23.82 -4.19 3.44
N ASN A 495 22.96 -3.81 4.38
CA ASN A 495 21.63 -4.38 4.52
C ASN A 495 20.60 -3.55 3.72
N PHE A 496 20.10 -4.11 2.61
CA PHE A 496 19.01 -3.55 1.80
C PHE A 496 17.63 -4.09 2.19
N TYR A 497 17.54 -4.92 3.24
CA TYR A 497 16.27 -5.38 3.79
C TYR A 497 15.65 -4.30 4.68
N THR A 498 14.87 -3.42 4.06
CA THR A 498 14.22 -2.29 4.73
C THR A 498 12.84 -2.66 5.31
N PRO A 499 12.32 -1.87 6.26
CA PRO A 499 10.93 -2.01 6.72
C PRO A 499 9.90 -1.97 5.58
N SER A 500 10.10 -1.07 4.60
CA SER A 500 9.20 -0.96 3.44
C SER A 500 9.20 -2.21 2.57
N LEU A 501 10.37 -2.84 2.36
CA LEU A 501 10.48 -4.10 1.65
C LEU A 501 9.77 -5.22 2.42
N HIS A 502 9.98 -5.32 3.74
CA HIS A 502 9.30 -6.30 4.58
C HIS A 502 7.77 -6.17 4.50
N ARG A 503 7.22 -4.95 4.55
CA ARG A 503 5.77 -4.72 4.41
C ARG A 503 5.21 -5.18 3.07
N LEU A 504 5.95 -5.03 1.96
CA LEU A 504 5.51 -5.56 0.66
C LEU A 504 5.50 -7.08 0.63
N LEU A 505 6.47 -7.73 1.28
CA LEU A 505 6.46 -9.19 1.46
C LEU A 505 5.28 -9.62 2.33
N GLN A 506 5.06 -8.94 3.45
CA GLN A 506 3.94 -9.24 4.33
C GLN A 506 2.60 -9.03 3.61
N LEU A 507 2.45 -7.98 2.81
CA LEU A 507 1.27 -7.78 1.98
C LEU A 507 1.03 -8.98 1.05
N ALA A 508 2.06 -9.50 0.38
CA ALA A 508 1.93 -10.70 -0.45
C ALA A 508 1.44 -11.92 0.37
N ALA A 509 1.96 -12.12 1.58
CA ALA A 509 1.50 -13.18 2.48
C ALA A 509 0.03 -12.96 2.93
N ASN A 510 -0.34 -11.72 3.24
CA ASN A 510 -1.69 -11.34 3.66
C ASN A 510 -2.71 -11.57 2.55
N VAL A 511 -2.39 -11.24 1.28
CA VAL A 511 -3.30 -11.52 0.16
C VAL A 511 -3.55 -13.03 0.01
N TYR A 512 -2.50 -13.85 0.14
CA TYR A 512 -2.67 -15.30 0.10
C TYR A 512 -3.56 -15.82 1.22
N ASP A 513 -3.28 -15.38 2.45
CA ASP A 513 -4.03 -15.83 3.63
C ASP A 513 -5.47 -15.27 3.65
N ALA A 514 -5.74 -14.13 3.04
CA ALA A 514 -7.11 -13.64 2.83
C ALA A 514 -7.89 -14.49 1.80
N SER A 515 -7.20 -15.24 0.93
CA SER A 515 -7.84 -16.12 -0.06
C SER A 515 -7.99 -17.58 0.41
N THR A 516 -7.43 -17.95 1.57
CA THR A 516 -7.39 -19.34 2.02
C THR A 516 -7.58 -19.50 3.53
N ASN A 517 -8.34 -20.51 3.97
CA ASN A 517 -8.40 -20.93 5.38
C ASN A 517 -7.84 -22.33 5.57
N ARG A 518 -6.62 -22.42 6.08
CA ARG A 518 -5.90 -23.68 6.30
C ARG A 518 -5.95 -24.08 7.77
N SER A 519 -6.80 -25.03 8.12
CA SER A 519 -7.04 -25.45 9.52
C SER A 519 -6.07 -26.54 10.01
N PHE A 520 -5.30 -27.17 9.13
CA PHE A 520 -4.36 -28.27 9.45
C PHE A 520 -4.96 -29.36 10.36
N GLY A 521 -6.22 -29.73 10.09
CA GLY A 521 -6.95 -30.76 10.83
C GLY A 521 -7.47 -30.32 12.20
N ALA A 522 -7.33 -29.04 12.56
CA ALA A 522 -7.75 -28.51 13.84
C ALA A 522 -9.15 -27.88 13.75
N ALA A 523 -10.17 -28.58 14.24
CA ALA A 523 -11.58 -28.21 14.07
C ALA A 523 -11.97 -26.84 14.67
N THR A 524 -11.24 -26.36 15.69
CA THR A 524 -11.49 -25.05 16.32
C THR A 524 -10.71 -23.90 15.68
N ALA A 525 -9.90 -24.15 14.65
CA ALA A 525 -9.19 -23.10 13.90
C ALA A 525 -10.09 -22.52 12.80
N THR A 526 -11.18 -21.85 13.20
CA THR A 526 -12.20 -21.32 12.29
C THR A 526 -11.65 -20.29 11.30
N ASN A 527 -10.63 -19.51 11.70
CA ASN A 527 -9.98 -18.50 10.86
C ASN A 527 -8.74 -19.04 10.12
N GLY A 528 -8.47 -20.35 10.23
CA GLY A 528 -7.24 -20.97 9.75
C GLY A 528 -5.98 -20.54 10.50
N PHE A 529 -4.83 -21.07 10.07
CA PHE A 529 -3.51 -20.67 10.55
C PHE A 529 -2.81 -19.77 9.55
N PRO A 530 -1.94 -18.86 10.02
CA PRO A 530 -1.16 -18.03 9.12
C PRO A 530 -0.14 -18.86 8.33
N SER A 531 0.10 -18.44 7.09
CA SER A 531 1.23 -18.88 6.28
C SER A 531 2.51 -18.26 6.83
N VAL A 532 3.56 -19.07 6.98
CA VAL A 532 4.84 -18.65 7.57
C VAL A 532 5.94 -18.93 6.55
N PHE A 533 6.57 -17.88 6.04
CA PHE A 533 7.62 -17.94 5.02
C PHE A 533 8.98 -17.61 5.63
N GLN A 534 9.89 -18.59 5.59
CA GLN A 534 11.27 -18.44 6.01
C GLN A 534 12.14 -17.96 4.84
N PRO A 535 12.97 -16.91 5.03
CA PRO A 535 13.95 -16.50 4.03
C PRO A 535 14.99 -17.61 3.79
N VAL A 536 15.30 -17.84 2.52
CA VAL A 536 16.40 -18.71 2.08
C VAL A 536 17.60 -17.85 1.74
N PHE A 537 18.75 -18.19 2.32
CA PHE A 537 19.97 -17.39 2.18
C PHE A 537 20.99 -18.05 1.24
N ASP A 538 21.74 -17.22 0.52
CA ASP A 538 22.97 -17.63 -0.17
C ASP A 538 24.11 -16.67 0.18
N ARG A 539 25.35 -17.20 0.25
CA ARG A 539 26.54 -16.41 0.58
C ARG A 539 27.58 -16.52 -0.52
N ASN A 540 27.97 -15.38 -1.08
CA ASN A 540 29.05 -15.34 -2.05
C ASN A 540 30.39 -15.72 -1.39
N LYS A 541 31.05 -16.75 -1.91
CA LYS A 541 32.29 -17.29 -1.32
C LYS A 541 33.48 -16.33 -1.39
N VAL A 542 33.48 -15.40 -2.35
CA VAL A 542 34.57 -14.44 -2.61
C VAL A 542 34.33 -13.15 -1.83
N THR A 543 33.21 -12.47 -2.08
CA THR A 543 32.91 -11.17 -1.44
C THR A 543 32.45 -11.31 0.01
N LYS A 544 32.07 -12.52 0.42
CA LYS A 544 31.43 -12.83 1.72
C LYS A 544 30.07 -12.16 1.93
N SER A 545 29.51 -11.54 0.89
CA SER A 545 28.17 -10.94 0.93
C SER A 545 27.09 -12.01 1.13
N LEU A 546 26.08 -11.69 1.94
CA LEU A 546 24.93 -12.57 2.23
C LEU A 546 23.67 -11.99 1.58
N TYR A 547 22.88 -12.84 0.93
CA TYR A 547 21.67 -12.48 0.20
C TYR A 547 20.49 -13.33 0.63
N ILE A 548 19.29 -12.75 0.60
CA ILE A 548 18.03 -13.52 0.54
C ILE A 548 17.74 -13.80 -0.94
N VAL A 549 17.67 -15.08 -1.29
CA VAL A 549 17.48 -15.55 -2.68
C VAL A 549 16.11 -16.19 -2.92
N GLY A 550 15.31 -16.34 -1.87
CA GLY A 550 13.97 -16.92 -1.97
C GLY A 550 13.34 -17.12 -0.61
N TYR A 551 12.21 -17.82 -0.59
CA TYR A 551 11.47 -18.14 0.62
C TYR A 551 10.96 -19.58 0.54
N GLN A 552 10.83 -20.21 1.71
CA GLN A 552 10.19 -21.52 1.86
C GLN A 552 9.10 -21.43 2.92
N GLU A 553 8.03 -22.22 2.78
CA GLU A 553 6.99 -22.28 3.81
C GLU A 553 7.43 -23.17 4.97
N VAL A 554 7.31 -22.66 6.19
CA VAL A 554 7.49 -23.42 7.43
C VAL A 554 6.28 -24.32 7.64
N GLN A 555 6.50 -25.64 7.63
CA GLN A 555 5.43 -26.63 7.84
C GLN A 555 5.23 -26.99 9.32
N ALA A 556 6.31 -27.06 10.09
CA ALA A 556 6.24 -27.35 11.53
C ALA A 556 7.03 -26.33 12.34
N ALA A 557 6.50 -25.91 13.49
CA ALA A 557 7.19 -25.01 14.40
C ALA A 557 8.56 -25.57 14.86
N THR A 558 8.70 -26.90 14.91
CA THR A 558 9.96 -27.58 15.24
C THR A 558 11.10 -27.24 14.29
N ASP A 559 10.79 -26.95 13.03
CA ASP A 559 11.81 -26.66 12.00
C ASP A 559 12.55 -25.35 12.34
N ILE A 560 11.82 -24.36 12.85
CA ILE A 560 12.36 -23.08 13.31
C ILE A 560 12.97 -23.19 14.70
N LEU A 561 12.38 -23.97 15.60
CA LEU A 561 12.91 -24.13 16.95
C LEU A 561 14.26 -24.87 17.00
N GLN A 562 14.53 -25.73 16.01
CA GLN A 562 15.80 -26.45 15.85
C GLN A 562 16.76 -25.74 14.89
N ALA A 563 16.32 -24.67 14.23
CA ALA A 563 17.15 -23.90 13.32
C ALA A 563 18.36 -23.28 14.03
N LYS A 564 19.50 -23.24 13.33
CA LYS A 564 20.71 -22.61 13.86
C LYS A 564 20.67 -21.11 13.57
N GLY A 565 20.88 -20.31 14.60
CA GLY A 565 20.99 -18.86 14.50
C GLY A 565 22.40 -18.39 14.13
N HIS A 566 22.48 -17.43 13.22
CA HIS A 566 23.73 -16.86 12.73
C HIS A 566 23.72 -15.32 12.78
N GLU A 567 24.85 -14.73 13.16
CA GLU A 567 25.08 -13.29 13.02
C GLU A 567 25.34 -12.93 11.55
N LEU A 568 24.86 -11.77 11.12
CA LEU A 568 25.11 -11.24 9.78
C LEU A 568 26.61 -11.10 9.49
N SER A 569 27.37 -10.64 10.49
CA SER A 569 28.81 -10.40 10.43
C SER A 569 29.67 -11.66 10.54
N ASP A 570 29.10 -12.82 10.89
CA ASP A 570 29.84 -14.07 10.89
C ASP A 570 30.05 -14.53 9.43
N THR A 571 31.28 -14.42 8.94
CA THR A 571 31.66 -14.81 7.58
C THR A 571 32.20 -16.25 7.49
N GLY A 572 32.27 -16.96 8.63
CA GLY A 572 32.85 -18.30 8.75
C GLY A 572 31.91 -19.45 8.36
N TRP A 573 30.64 -19.17 8.11
CA TRP A 573 29.63 -20.17 7.77
C TRP A 573 29.10 -20.02 6.34
N GLN A 574 28.43 -21.07 5.86
CA GLN A 574 27.73 -21.11 4.59
C GLN A 574 26.27 -21.48 4.85
N PRO A 575 25.30 -20.77 4.26
CA PRO A 575 23.88 -21.06 4.47
C PRO A 575 23.46 -22.47 4.13
N LYS A 576 22.62 -23.03 4.99
CA LYS A 576 21.84 -24.26 4.78
C LYS A 576 20.35 -23.92 4.80
N GLY A 577 19.54 -24.81 4.23
CA GLY A 577 18.12 -24.55 3.97
C GLY A 577 17.27 -24.13 5.18
N ASN A 578 17.62 -24.52 6.40
CA ASN A 578 16.86 -24.19 7.61
C ASN A 578 17.54 -23.18 8.54
N ASP A 579 18.66 -22.57 8.15
CA ASP A 579 19.36 -21.60 9.00
C ASP A 579 18.53 -20.31 9.17
N ILE A 580 18.65 -19.67 10.34
CA ILE A 580 18.04 -18.36 10.63
C ILE A 580 19.14 -17.33 10.88
N VAL A 581 18.89 -16.08 10.49
CA VAL A 581 19.83 -14.98 10.63
C VAL A 581 19.25 -13.94 11.57
N TYR A 582 19.98 -13.57 12.62
CA TYR A 582 19.49 -12.61 13.62
C TYR A 582 19.21 -11.24 12.99
N GLY A 583 18.00 -10.71 13.23
CA GLY A 583 17.54 -9.45 12.66
C GLY A 583 16.85 -9.55 11.29
N ILE A 584 16.77 -10.74 10.70
CA ILE A 584 15.96 -11.01 9.52
C ILE A 584 14.75 -11.88 9.96
N PRO A 585 13.53 -11.33 10.00
CA PRO A 585 12.35 -12.05 10.48
C PRO A 585 11.81 -13.06 9.46
N LEU A 586 10.95 -13.97 9.94
CA LEU A 586 10.05 -14.72 9.07
C LEU A 586 8.98 -13.76 8.54
N VAL A 587 8.43 -14.03 7.36
CA VAL A 587 7.26 -13.31 6.85
C VAL A 587 6.03 -14.14 7.16
N ILE A 588 5.11 -13.60 7.95
CA ILE A 588 3.91 -14.30 8.39
C ILE A 588 2.69 -13.55 7.84
N GLY A 589 1.73 -14.30 7.29
CA GLY A 589 0.46 -13.74 6.85
C GLY A 589 -0.44 -13.40 8.02
N ALA A 590 -1.19 -12.30 7.93
CA ALA A 590 -2.07 -11.85 8.98
C ALA A 590 -3.35 -12.71 9.03
N LYS A 591 -3.69 -13.18 10.23
CA LYS A 591 -4.96 -13.87 10.51
C LYS A 591 -5.61 -13.27 11.76
N LYS A 592 -6.94 -13.18 11.74
CA LYS A 592 -7.74 -12.65 12.85
C LYS A 592 -7.73 -13.60 14.05
N GLY A 593 -7.64 -13.02 15.24
CA GLY A 593 -7.87 -13.70 16.52
C GLY A 593 -6.63 -14.30 17.17
N PHE A 594 -5.42 -13.92 16.74
CA PHE A 594 -4.17 -14.43 17.29
C PHE A 594 -3.44 -13.39 18.16
N PRO A 595 -3.07 -13.73 19.41
CA PRO A 595 -2.18 -12.91 20.22
C PRO A 595 -0.77 -12.83 19.61
N ASN A 596 -0.06 -11.73 19.86
CA ASN A 596 1.21 -11.40 19.22
C ASN A 596 2.16 -10.65 20.17
N PHE A 597 3.39 -10.43 19.70
CA PHE A 597 4.38 -9.57 20.34
C PHE A 597 3.91 -8.12 20.42
N ASN A 598 4.12 -7.48 21.58
CA ASN A 598 3.76 -6.07 21.76
C ASN A 598 4.95 -5.16 22.08
N GLU A 599 5.80 -5.55 23.03
CA GLU A 599 6.89 -4.69 23.49
C GLU A 599 8.10 -5.46 23.97
N PHE A 600 9.29 -4.91 23.68
CA PHE A 600 10.52 -5.17 24.39
C PHE A 600 11.03 -3.86 24.99
N ALA A 601 11.41 -3.89 26.27
CA ALA A 601 11.96 -2.74 26.97
C ALA A 601 13.17 -3.13 27.81
N MET A 602 14.24 -2.34 27.79
CA MET A 602 15.46 -2.58 28.55
C MET A 602 16.06 -1.27 29.06
N GLN A 603 16.48 -1.27 30.32
CA GLN A 603 17.21 -0.16 30.94
C GLN A 603 18.57 -0.67 31.41
N THR A 604 19.64 -0.19 30.79
CA THR A 604 21.02 -0.41 31.26
C THR A 604 21.48 0.79 32.09
N ARG A 605 21.88 0.54 33.33
CA ARG A 605 22.49 1.52 34.23
C ARG A 605 24.00 1.34 34.26
N VAL A 606 24.72 2.40 33.89
CA VAL A 606 26.17 2.53 34.03
C VAL A 606 26.45 3.42 35.23
N TRP A 607 27.13 2.84 36.22
CA TRP A 607 27.53 3.50 37.45
C TRP A 607 29.05 3.68 37.40
N VAL A 608 29.53 4.92 37.54
CA VAL A 608 30.97 5.22 37.63
C VAL A 608 31.20 6.15 38.82
N SER A 609 32.24 5.85 39.59
CA SER A 609 32.74 6.72 40.66
C SER A 609 34.26 6.82 40.60
N ARG A 610 34.80 7.96 41.06
CA ARG A 610 36.23 8.20 41.20
C ARG A 610 36.57 8.40 42.67
N LEU A 611 37.43 7.54 43.21
CA LEU A 611 37.93 7.60 44.58
C LEU A 611 39.30 8.30 44.60
N LEU A 612 39.54 9.10 45.63
CA LEU A 612 40.83 9.75 45.88
C LEU A 612 41.37 9.37 47.26
N GLU A 613 42.59 8.85 47.30
CA GLU A 613 43.33 8.56 48.54
C GLU A 613 44.43 9.61 48.72
N PHE A 614 44.61 10.07 49.96
CA PHE A 614 45.65 11.01 50.35
C PHE A 614 46.55 10.37 51.39
N ARG A 615 47.85 10.60 51.26
CA ARG A 615 48.86 10.07 52.18
C ARG A 615 49.84 11.13 52.64
N ARG A 616 50.29 10.96 53.87
CA ARG A 616 51.40 11.71 54.47
C ARG A 616 52.40 10.73 55.08
N PRO A 617 53.70 11.09 55.14
CA PRO A 617 54.73 10.21 55.67
C PRO A 617 54.69 10.06 57.21
N SER A 618 54.10 11.03 57.93
CA SER A 618 53.86 10.95 59.38
C SER A 618 52.70 11.86 59.79
N LEU A 619 52.13 11.65 60.98
CA LEU A 619 50.90 12.34 61.44
C LEU A 619 50.97 13.87 61.38
N ASN A 620 52.16 14.44 61.53
CA ASN A 620 52.37 15.89 61.54
C ASN A 620 52.96 16.45 60.24
N ALA A 621 53.30 15.58 59.27
CA ALA A 621 53.79 16.00 57.97
C ALA A 621 52.66 16.46 57.05
N ASP A 622 53.03 17.25 56.04
CA ASP A 622 52.16 17.62 54.94
C ASP A 622 51.82 16.39 54.08
N VAL A 623 50.65 16.45 53.46
CA VAL A 623 50.19 15.44 52.49
C VAL A 623 51.06 15.57 51.24
N ASN A 624 51.71 14.48 50.85
CA ASN A 624 52.69 14.48 49.75
C ASN A 624 52.36 13.51 48.62
N GLU A 625 51.28 12.72 48.75
CA GLU A 625 50.85 11.74 47.77
C GLU A 625 49.32 11.75 47.68
N THR A 626 48.80 11.80 46.46
CA THR A 626 47.38 11.65 46.13
C THR A 626 47.24 10.60 45.04
N ASN A 627 46.39 9.60 45.27
CA ASN A 627 46.15 8.49 44.36
C ASN A 627 44.70 8.51 43.85
N GLN A 628 44.47 7.91 42.68
CA GLN A 628 43.18 7.91 41.97
C GLN A 628 42.77 6.49 41.63
N LEU A 629 41.49 6.17 41.82
CA LEU A 629 40.90 4.91 41.41
C LEU A 629 39.51 5.14 40.81
N TYR A 630 39.21 4.52 39.68
CA TYR A 630 37.84 4.48 39.16
C TYR A 630 37.18 3.16 39.52
N VAL A 631 35.93 3.23 39.94
CA VAL A 631 35.09 2.06 40.16
C VAL A 631 33.91 2.16 39.23
N ALA A 632 33.63 1.09 38.49
CA ALA A 632 32.47 1.01 37.61
C ALA A 632 31.61 -0.21 37.92
N ASN A 633 30.32 -0.07 37.66
CA ASN A 633 29.32 -1.13 37.67
C ASN A 633 28.39 -0.93 36.47
N ILE A 634 28.05 -2.01 35.78
CA ILE A 634 27.15 -1.97 34.63
C ILE A 634 26.11 -3.07 34.86
N SER A 635 24.85 -2.65 35.00
CA SER A 635 23.71 -3.54 35.24
C SER A 635 22.59 -3.23 34.27
N SER A 636 21.77 -4.21 33.94
CA SER A 636 20.59 -4.00 33.10
C SER A 636 19.39 -4.74 33.66
N VAL A 637 18.22 -4.22 33.36
CA VAL A 637 16.92 -4.85 33.58
C VAL A 637 16.15 -4.84 32.26
N LEU A 638 15.42 -5.91 31.95
CA LEU A 638 14.65 -6.02 30.71
C LEU A 638 13.26 -6.62 30.91
N GLY A 639 12.37 -6.36 29.96
CA GLY A 639 11.05 -6.95 29.87
C GLY A 639 10.66 -7.28 28.42
N VAL A 640 9.86 -8.33 28.26
CA VAL A 640 9.20 -8.68 26.99
C VAL A 640 7.76 -9.04 27.30
N GLU A 641 6.86 -8.56 26.46
CA GLU A 641 5.45 -8.88 26.55
C GLU A 641 4.80 -9.16 25.20
N GLY A 642 3.72 -9.93 25.27
CA GLY A 642 2.76 -10.11 24.20
C GLY A 642 1.38 -9.63 24.62
N TRP A 643 0.54 -9.34 23.63
CA TRP A 643 -0.79 -8.78 23.82
C TRP A 643 -1.82 -9.59 23.02
N ASN A 644 -2.98 -9.84 23.65
CA ASN A 644 -4.18 -10.24 22.94
C ASN A 644 -5.07 -9.02 22.73
N SER A 645 -4.95 -8.39 21.56
CA SER A 645 -5.67 -7.17 21.20
C SER A 645 -7.14 -7.40 20.81
N TYR A 646 -7.62 -8.65 20.80
CA TYR A 646 -9.01 -9.01 20.53
C TYR A 646 -9.82 -9.06 21.81
N SER A 647 -11.13 -8.80 21.74
CA SER A 647 -12.02 -8.84 22.90
C SER A 647 -12.22 -10.23 23.48
N ASN A 648 -12.10 -11.28 22.66
CA ASN A 648 -12.29 -12.65 23.09
C ASN A 648 -10.99 -13.29 23.61
N PRO A 649 -11.08 -14.16 24.64
CA PRO A 649 -9.93 -14.95 25.04
C PRO A 649 -9.52 -15.92 23.92
N TYR A 650 -8.21 -16.16 23.79
CA TYR A 650 -7.72 -17.07 22.76
C TYR A 650 -8.16 -18.52 23.05
N PRO A 651 -8.85 -19.22 22.12
CA PRO A 651 -9.58 -20.44 22.45
C PRO A 651 -8.73 -21.72 22.50
N ARG A 652 -7.44 -21.68 22.12
CA ARG A 652 -6.60 -22.87 21.92
C ARG A 652 -5.34 -22.84 22.80
N ASN A 653 -4.65 -23.97 22.91
CA ASN A 653 -3.42 -24.06 23.70
C ASN A 653 -2.25 -23.40 22.97
N LEU A 654 -1.59 -22.45 23.64
CA LEU A 654 -0.40 -21.75 23.12
C LEU A 654 0.84 -22.07 23.95
N GLU A 655 1.98 -22.07 23.27
CA GLU A 655 3.30 -22.14 23.85
C GLU A 655 4.07 -20.89 23.43
N ILE A 656 4.59 -20.13 24.40
CA ILE A 656 5.45 -18.97 24.14
C ILE A 656 6.89 -19.33 24.50
N ARG A 657 7.82 -18.97 23.60
CA ARG A 657 9.25 -19.02 23.85
C ARG A 657 9.86 -17.65 23.60
N VAL A 658 10.62 -17.16 24.57
CA VAL A 658 11.31 -15.87 24.49
C VAL A 658 12.79 -16.05 24.80
N ALA A 659 13.62 -15.47 23.96
CA ALA A 659 15.05 -15.35 24.16
C ALA A 659 15.47 -13.89 23.96
N ALA A 660 15.98 -13.27 25.02
CA ALA A 660 16.62 -11.95 24.95
C ALA A 660 18.11 -12.12 25.26
N GLU A 661 18.96 -11.92 24.25
CA GLU A 661 20.40 -12.09 24.34
C GLU A 661 21.05 -10.71 24.25
N THR A 662 21.75 -10.28 25.31
CA THR A 662 22.41 -8.97 25.32
C THR A 662 23.91 -9.13 25.50
N THR A 663 24.68 -8.42 24.68
CA THR A 663 26.14 -8.36 24.74
C THR A 663 26.57 -6.95 25.09
N ALA A 664 27.38 -6.79 26.12
CA ALA A 664 28.05 -5.52 26.43
C ALA A 664 29.54 -5.64 26.11
N VAL A 665 30.05 -4.71 25.31
CA VAL A 665 31.47 -4.59 24.98
C VAL A 665 31.95 -3.20 25.38
N LEU A 666 32.90 -3.15 26.30
CA LEU A 666 33.55 -1.92 26.73
C LEU A 666 34.93 -1.84 26.08
N THR A 667 35.22 -0.73 25.41
CA THR A 667 36.51 -0.51 24.74
C THR A 667 37.17 0.77 25.22
N ASN A 668 38.49 0.87 25.02
CA ASN A 668 39.26 2.10 25.23
C ASN A 668 39.44 2.90 23.93
N GLU A 669 40.19 4.00 24.00
CA GLU A 669 40.47 4.92 22.89
C GLU A 669 41.25 4.29 21.73
N MET A 670 41.93 3.17 21.97
CA MET A 670 42.63 2.41 20.96
C MET A 670 41.78 1.27 20.36
N GLY A 671 40.50 1.16 20.75
CA GLY A 671 39.63 0.05 20.37
C GLY A 671 39.95 -1.27 21.08
N THR A 672 40.80 -1.26 22.11
CA THR A 672 41.12 -2.44 22.91
C THR A 672 39.92 -2.78 23.79
N MET A 673 39.50 -4.04 23.75
CA MET A 673 38.40 -4.56 24.56
C MET A 673 38.83 -4.66 26.03
N LEU A 674 38.18 -3.86 26.89
CA LEU A 674 38.39 -3.84 28.34
C LEU A 674 37.45 -4.82 29.07
N LEU A 675 36.28 -5.06 28.50
CA LEU A 675 35.27 -5.98 29.00
C LEU A 675 34.45 -6.49 27.81
N THR A 676 34.13 -7.78 27.82
CA THR A 676 33.03 -8.33 27.04
C THR A 676 32.24 -9.26 27.95
N ASN A 677 30.92 -9.10 27.96
CA ASN A 677 30.03 -9.99 28.69
C ASN A 677 28.79 -10.25 27.85
N PHE A 678 28.45 -11.53 27.72
CA PHE A 678 27.27 -12.02 27.01
C PHE A 678 26.31 -12.62 28.03
N VAL A 679 25.09 -12.10 28.07
CA VAL A 679 24.07 -12.55 29.01
C VAL A 679 22.86 -13.05 28.22
N PRO A 680 22.63 -14.37 28.18
CA PRO A 680 21.43 -14.94 27.59
C PRO A 680 20.29 -14.99 28.62
N HIS A 681 19.17 -14.33 28.32
CA HIS A 681 17.90 -14.52 29.02
C HIS A 681 17.03 -15.44 28.19
N LEU A 682 17.14 -16.73 28.48
CA LEU A 682 16.31 -17.77 27.91
C LEU A 682 15.21 -18.08 28.91
N LEU A 683 13.97 -17.78 28.56
CA LEU A 683 12.87 -18.30 29.38
C LEU A 683 12.67 -19.79 29.12
N PRO A 684 12.36 -20.55 30.17
CA PRO A 684 11.72 -21.85 30.00
C PRO A 684 10.39 -21.66 29.28
N VAL A 685 10.01 -22.68 28.52
CA VAL A 685 8.74 -22.77 27.78
C VAL A 685 7.55 -22.39 28.66
N THR A 686 6.79 -21.36 28.28
CA THR A 686 5.56 -20.96 28.98
C THR A 686 4.35 -21.48 28.20
N ASN A 687 3.56 -22.35 28.83
CA ASN A 687 2.35 -22.91 28.23
C ASN A 687 1.12 -22.17 28.76
N TYR A 688 0.25 -21.76 27.85
CA TYR A 688 -1.04 -21.16 28.12
C TYR A 688 -2.13 -22.11 27.67
N ALA A 689 -2.99 -22.52 28.61
CA ALA A 689 -4.13 -23.36 28.30
C ALA A 689 -5.15 -22.60 27.44
N ALA A 690 -5.96 -23.33 26.68
CA ALA A 690 -7.13 -22.81 25.98
C ALA A 690 -7.95 -21.86 26.87
N ASN A 691 -8.34 -20.70 26.33
CA ASN A 691 -9.11 -19.63 26.99
C ASN A 691 -8.42 -18.93 28.18
N SER A 692 -7.14 -19.21 28.44
CA SER A 692 -6.42 -18.59 29.55
C SER A 692 -5.82 -17.22 29.22
N TRP A 693 -5.57 -16.91 27.95
CA TRP A 693 -5.10 -15.58 27.53
C TRP A 693 -6.31 -14.68 27.28
N SER A 694 -6.66 -13.87 28.28
CA SER A 694 -7.82 -12.98 28.24
C SER A 694 -7.75 -11.99 27.09
N GLY A 695 -8.90 -11.59 26.55
CA GLY A 695 -9.00 -10.55 25.55
C GLY A 695 -9.04 -9.15 26.14
N TRP A 696 -8.87 -8.15 25.28
CA TRP A 696 -8.96 -6.73 25.59
C TRP A 696 -10.41 -6.23 25.42
N THR A 697 -11.13 -6.10 26.52
CA THR A 697 -12.54 -5.69 26.54
C THR A 697 -12.71 -4.17 26.68
N ASP A 698 -11.97 -3.56 27.60
CA ASP A 698 -11.94 -2.10 27.81
C ASP A 698 -10.54 -1.59 28.20
N GLU A 699 -10.33 -0.27 28.08
CA GLU A 699 -9.05 0.40 28.37
C GLU A 699 -8.61 0.25 29.84
N ASN A 700 -9.54 0.10 30.77
CA ASN A 700 -9.27 0.03 32.21
C ASN A 700 -8.89 -1.39 32.67
N GLN A 701 -9.24 -2.42 31.90
CA GLN A 701 -8.95 -3.84 32.16
C GLN A 701 -7.89 -4.42 31.22
N ALA A 702 -7.22 -3.58 30.43
CA ALA A 702 -6.24 -4.01 29.43
C ALA A 702 -5.12 -4.89 30.03
N ARG A 703 -4.73 -4.68 31.29
CA ARG A 703 -3.70 -5.47 32.00
C ARG A 703 -3.89 -6.99 31.93
N LEU A 704 -5.12 -7.48 31.90
CA LEU A 704 -5.40 -8.93 31.84
C LEU A 704 -5.12 -9.54 30.47
N SER A 705 -5.13 -8.71 29.41
CA SER A 705 -4.85 -9.12 28.03
C SER A 705 -3.35 -9.18 27.69
N PHE A 706 -2.50 -8.66 28.57
CA PHE A 706 -1.04 -8.74 28.42
C PHE A 706 -0.49 -10.00 29.10
N ARG A 707 0.51 -10.58 28.46
CA ARG A 707 1.36 -11.62 29.04
C ARG A 707 2.79 -11.13 29.00
N ILE A 708 3.46 -11.18 30.15
CA ILE A 708 4.83 -10.69 30.32
C ILE A 708 5.72 -11.91 30.63
N PRO A 709 6.15 -12.68 29.62
CA PRO A 709 7.05 -13.80 29.85
C PRO A 709 8.31 -13.36 30.61
N LEU A 710 8.96 -12.27 30.17
CA LEU A 710 10.14 -11.70 30.82
C LEU A 710 9.68 -10.49 31.63
N ASP A 711 9.48 -10.67 32.94
CA ASP A 711 9.07 -9.58 33.84
C ASP A 711 10.30 -8.79 34.34
N PRO A 712 10.35 -7.45 34.17
CA PRO A 712 11.43 -6.59 34.67
C PRO A 712 11.75 -6.74 36.16
N THR A 713 10.78 -7.10 37.00
CA THR A 713 10.99 -7.26 38.45
C THR A 713 11.95 -8.40 38.79
N ASN A 714 12.07 -9.40 37.91
CA ASN A 714 12.88 -10.59 38.12
C ASN A 714 13.98 -10.80 37.07
N ASN A 715 14.03 -9.98 36.00
CA ASN A 715 14.98 -10.10 34.90
C ASN A 715 16.02 -8.98 34.92
N ALA A 716 16.79 -8.92 36.02
CA ALA A 716 17.92 -8.01 36.18
C ALA A 716 19.25 -8.78 36.18
N PHE A 717 20.30 -8.17 35.64
CA PHE A 717 21.61 -8.79 35.50
C PHE A 717 22.75 -7.75 35.51
N MET A 718 23.98 -8.22 35.71
CA MET A 718 25.18 -7.37 35.74
C MET A 718 26.16 -7.76 34.63
N PHE A 719 26.47 -6.82 33.75
CA PHE A 719 27.56 -6.94 32.79
C PHE A 719 28.92 -6.74 33.46
N LEU A 720 28.99 -5.84 34.43
CA LEU A 720 30.17 -5.55 35.23
C LEU A 720 29.75 -5.38 36.69
N THR A 721 30.22 -6.26 37.57
CA THR A 721 30.08 -6.06 39.03
C THR A 721 31.00 -4.93 39.49
N ASN A 722 30.87 -4.47 40.74
CA ASN A 722 31.71 -3.39 41.27
C ASN A 722 33.20 -3.71 41.09
N SER A 723 33.83 -3.06 40.11
CA SER A 723 35.18 -3.38 39.67
C SER A 723 36.03 -2.13 39.62
N ALA A 724 37.26 -2.24 40.10
CA ALA A 724 38.24 -1.17 40.06
C ALA A 724 38.96 -1.19 38.71
N TYR A 725 39.09 -0.04 38.05
CA TYR A 725 39.83 0.10 36.81
C TYR A 725 41.28 0.50 37.07
N ARG A 726 42.21 -0.25 36.47
CA ARG A 726 43.64 0.04 36.50
C ARG A 726 44.17 0.26 35.07
N PRO A 727 44.74 1.43 34.75
CA PRO A 727 45.33 1.69 33.44
C PRO A 727 46.34 0.60 33.02
N GLY A 728 46.21 0.08 31.79
CA GLY A 728 47.08 -0.97 31.25
C GLY A 728 46.74 -2.41 31.69
N ILE A 729 45.89 -2.60 32.71
CA ILE A 729 45.47 -3.93 33.19
C ILE A 729 43.97 -4.18 32.94
N GLY A 730 43.12 -3.15 33.06
CA GLY A 730 41.67 -3.24 32.89
C GLY A 730 40.89 -3.29 34.21
N PHE A 731 39.69 -3.85 34.18
CA PHE A 731 38.81 -3.97 35.35
C PHE A 731 39.14 -5.21 36.19
N GLN A 732 39.25 -5.04 37.51
CA GLN A 732 39.53 -6.13 38.46
C GLN A 732 38.54 -6.13 39.65
N PRO A 733 38.12 -7.31 40.14
CA PRO A 733 37.53 -7.45 41.49
C PRO A 733 38.66 -7.49 42.53
N PRO A 734 38.59 -6.97 43.79
CA PRO A 734 37.68 -6.05 44.48
C PRO A 734 38.24 -4.60 44.66
N ILE A 735 37.47 -3.71 45.31
CA ILE A 735 37.77 -2.29 45.62
C ILE A 735 38.80 -2.16 46.78
N GLN A 736 40.05 -2.58 46.59
CA GLN A 736 41.12 -2.31 47.56
C GLN A 736 42.28 -1.58 46.90
N TRP A 737 42.71 -0.47 47.54
CA TRP A 737 43.95 0.22 47.18
C TRP A 737 45.14 -0.72 47.37
N THR A 738 45.97 -0.84 46.34
CA THR A 738 47.19 -1.66 46.36
C THR A 738 48.43 -0.81 46.15
N ALA A 739 49.61 -1.41 46.31
CA ALA A 739 50.87 -0.72 46.02
C ALA A 739 50.97 -0.25 44.55
N ALA A 740 50.25 -0.89 43.62
CA ALA A 740 50.21 -0.52 42.20
C ALA A 740 49.44 0.78 41.93
N ASP A 741 48.61 1.22 42.88
CA ASP A 741 47.80 2.43 42.76
C ASP A 741 48.52 3.67 43.33
N ARG A 742 49.78 3.52 43.75
CA ARG A 742 50.60 4.59 44.37
C ARG A 742 51.47 5.31 43.35
N HIS A 743 51.63 6.62 43.51
CA HIS A 743 52.41 7.47 42.59
C HIS A 743 51.98 7.35 41.12
N THR A 744 50.74 6.92 40.89
CA THR A 744 50.20 6.76 39.54
C THR A 744 49.83 8.13 38.96
N PRO A 745 50.12 8.40 37.68
CA PRO A 745 49.62 9.60 37.03
C PRO A 745 48.08 9.65 37.04
N PHE A 746 47.52 10.85 36.99
CA PHE A 746 46.09 11.11 36.92
C PHE A 746 45.53 10.91 35.51
N VAL A 747 45.64 9.68 35.00
CA VAL A 747 45.14 9.31 33.67
C VAL A 747 43.62 9.32 33.68
N VAL A 748 43.04 9.96 32.66
CA VAL A 748 41.60 9.93 32.40
C VAL A 748 41.34 8.76 31.45
N PRO A 749 40.60 7.72 31.86
CA PRO A 749 40.19 6.67 30.94
C PRO A 749 39.24 7.25 29.89
N HIS A 750 39.21 6.68 28.70
CA HIS A 750 38.11 6.89 27.76
C HIS A 750 37.45 5.54 27.51
N TRP A 751 36.14 5.46 27.76
CA TRP A 751 35.40 4.20 27.68
C TRP A 751 34.22 4.34 26.73
N TRP A 752 34.16 3.46 25.73
CA TRP A 752 33.01 3.32 24.85
C TRP A 752 32.28 2.02 25.15
N LEU A 753 31.03 2.15 25.57
CA LEU A 753 30.14 1.03 25.80
C LEU A 753 29.30 0.78 24.55
N ASN A 754 29.49 -0.38 23.92
CA ASN A 754 28.60 -0.89 22.89
C ASN A 754 27.69 -1.97 23.49
N LEU A 755 26.38 -1.82 23.28
CA LEU A 755 25.39 -2.82 23.61
C LEU A 755 24.89 -3.45 22.30
N ASN A 756 24.76 -4.76 22.26
CA ASN A 756 24.04 -5.46 21.18
C ASN A 756 22.92 -6.28 21.83
N THR A 757 21.69 -6.01 21.41
CA THR A 757 20.49 -6.66 21.93
C THR A 757 19.81 -7.46 20.83
N ARG A 758 19.56 -8.74 21.12
CA ARG A 758 18.85 -9.67 20.25
C ARG A 758 17.61 -10.19 20.96
N VAL A 759 16.47 -10.14 20.28
CA VAL A 759 15.19 -10.62 20.84
C VAL A 759 14.56 -11.59 19.85
N ARG A 760 14.23 -12.78 20.36
CA ARG A 760 13.39 -13.75 19.67
C ARG A 760 12.16 -14.02 20.51
N PHE A 761 10.99 -13.89 19.90
CA PHE A 761 9.70 -14.18 20.50
C PHE A 761 8.93 -15.09 19.54
N VAL A 762 8.47 -16.23 20.04
CA VAL A 762 7.77 -17.23 19.23
C VAL A 762 6.51 -17.65 19.94
N VAL A 763 5.37 -17.57 19.25
CA VAL A 763 4.08 -18.08 19.70
C VAL A 763 3.72 -19.29 18.85
N ILE A 764 3.40 -20.40 19.50
CA ILE A 764 3.14 -21.69 18.86
C ILE A 764 1.79 -22.21 19.30
N ASP A 765 0.94 -22.57 18.34
CA ASP A 765 -0.26 -23.35 18.60
C ASP A 765 0.08 -24.84 18.75
N LYS A 766 -0.40 -25.42 19.85
CA LYS A 766 -0.13 -26.82 20.24
C LYS A 766 -1.25 -27.80 19.90
N ASP A 767 -2.36 -27.28 19.41
CA ASP A 767 -3.55 -28.06 19.08
C ASP A 767 -3.59 -28.43 17.57
N ALA A 768 -2.67 -27.89 16.75
CA ALA A 768 -2.46 -28.26 15.35
C ALA A 768 -1.44 -29.40 15.22
N ASN A 769 -1.60 -30.26 14.20
CA ASN A 769 -0.64 -31.34 13.91
C ASN A 769 -0.13 -31.25 12.46
N PRO A 770 1.15 -30.89 12.24
CA PRO A 770 2.16 -30.50 13.24
C PRO A 770 1.87 -29.15 13.91
N ASN A 771 2.49 -28.88 15.07
CA ASN A 771 2.38 -27.60 15.78
C ASN A 771 2.76 -26.43 14.85
N ARG A 772 1.99 -25.34 14.90
CA ARG A 772 2.13 -24.20 13.96
C ARG A 772 2.63 -22.96 14.67
N ILE A 773 3.47 -22.18 13.98
CA ILE A 773 3.85 -20.84 14.43
C ILE A 773 2.66 -19.92 14.16
N VAL A 774 2.30 -19.13 15.16
CA VAL A 774 1.25 -18.11 15.11
C VAL A 774 1.87 -16.73 14.94
N ASP A 775 2.91 -16.45 15.73
CA ASP A 775 3.66 -15.20 15.66
C ASP A 775 5.15 -15.48 15.89
N TYR A 776 5.98 -14.66 15.26
CA TYR A 776 7.43 -14.77 15.31
C TYR A 776 8.08 -13.40 15.16
N VAL A 777 8.97 -13.08 16.09
CA VAL A 777 9.79 -11.88 16.07
C VAL A 777 11.26 -12.28 16.18
N ASN A 778 12.11 -11.68 15.35
CA ASN A 778 13.56 -11.86 15.35
C ASN A 778 14.25 -10.51 15.12
N LEU A 779 14.65 -9.88 16.22
CA LEU A 779 15.24 -8.56 16.24
C LEU A 779 16.72 -8.66 16.63
N ASN A 780 17.54 -7.84 15.98
CA ASN A 780 18.95 -7.69 16.28
C ASN A 780 19.33 -6.23 16.09
N HIS A 781 19.87 -5.60 17.13
CA HIS A 781 20.27 -4.22 17.03
C HIS A 781 21.50 -3.91 17.90
N SER A 782 22.46 -3.22 17.30
CA SER A 782 23.62 -2.63 17.96
C SER A 782 23.61 -1.11 17.74
N PRO A 783 23.25 -0.32 18.76
CA PRO A 783 23.34 1.14 18.73
C PRO A 783 24.79 1.63 18.63
N PRO A 784 24.99 2.91 18.26
CA PRO A 784 26.28 3.57 18.37
C PRO A 784 26.88 3.46 19.79
N PRO A 785 28.20 3.29 19.95
CA PRO A 785 28.83 3.21 21.26
C PRO A 785 28.65 4.49 22.08
N VAL A 786 28.35 4.35 23.37
CA VAL A 786 28.21 5.46 24.32
C VAL A 786 29.58 5.79 24.91
N ASP A 787 30.08 7.01 24.68
CA ASP A 787 31.25 7.55 25.38
C ASP A 787 30.86 7.93 26.82
N ILE A 788 31.24 7.08 27.76
CA ILE A 788 30.89 7.21 29.17
C ILE A 788 31.46 8.50 29.77
N MET A 789 32.72 8.82 29.47
CA MET A 789 33.42 9.91 30.14
C MET A 789 32.98 11.27 29.62
N THR A 790 32.72 11.37 28.31
CA THR A 790 32.09 12.56 27.74
C THR A 790 30.67 12.74 28.28
N LYS A 791 29.88 11.66 28.40
CA LYS A 791 28.54 11.72 28.99
C LYS A 791 28.60 12.20 30.44
N LEU A 792 29.52 11.71 31.27
CA LEU A 792 29.64 12.12 32.67
C LEU A 792 29.93 13.63 32.87
N ALA A 793 30.56 14.29 31.89
CA ALA A 793 30.83 15.74 31.92
C ALA A 793 29.71 16.60 31.33
N GLU A 794 28.67 15.99 30.73
CA GLU A 794 27.59 16.71 30.03
C GLU A 794 26.86 17.72 30.94
N GLY A 795 26.51 18.88 30.39
CA GLY A 795 25.84 19.95 31.12
C GLY A 795 26.79 20.93 31.81
N LYS A 796 28.11 20.77 31.66
CA LYS A 796 29.12 21.74 32.08
C LYS A 796 30.07 22.10 30.93
N ASP A 797 30.43 23.38 30.82
CA ASP A 797 31.56 23.80 30.01
C ASP A 797 32.87 23.59 30.78
N CYS A 798 33.65 22.59 30.35
CA CYS A 798 34.94 22.29 30.94
C CYS A 798 36.10 23.10 30.33
N LYS A 799 35.85 23.96 29.33
CA LYS A 799 36.87 24.82 28.70
C LYS A 799 37.19 26.07 29.52
N VAL A 800 36.29 26.46 30.41
CA VAL A 800 36.51 27.52 31.41
C VAL A 800 36.81 26.86 32.75
N ASP A 801 37.67 27.48 33.57
CA ASP A 801 37.98 27.01 34.93
C ASP A 801 36.68 26.76 35.73
N PRO A 802 36.31 25.50 36.01
CA PRO A 802 35.06 25.15 36.66
C PRO A 802 35.21 25.08 38.18
N THR A 803 36.32 25.55 38.76
CA THR A 803 36.65 25.37 40.19
C THR A 803 35.77 26.13 41.16
N THR A 804 35.00 27.11 40.68
CA THR A 804 33.97 27.81 41.46
C THR A 804 32.61 27.09 41.43
N ASP A 805 32.45 26.09 40.56
CA ASP A 805 31.19 25.38 40.31
C ASP A 805 31.23 23.92 40.80
N PHE A 806 32.15 23.63 41.71
CA PHE A 806 32.31 22.31 42.34
C PHE A 806 31.03 21.86 43.08
N ALA A 807 30.18 22.80 43.47
CA ALA A 807 29.00 22.57 44.30
C ALA A 807 27.66 22.58 43.53
N ASN A 808 27.55 23.27 42.39
CA ASN A 808 26.23 23.53 41.77
C ASN A 808 25.94 22.69 40.52
N ASN A 809 26.93 21.99 39.96
CA ASN A 809 26.75 21.18 38.76
C ASN A 809 27.51 19.85 38.84
N PRO A 810 26.84 18.68 38.79
CA PRO A 810 27.51 17.38 38.89
C PRO A 810 28.46 17.10 37.72
N GLY A 811 28.26 17.72 36.54
CA GLY A 811 29.17 17.59 35.40
C GLY A 811 30.56 18.18 35.64
N SER A 812 30.68 19.18 36.53
CA SER A 812 31.96 19.83 36.85
C SER A 812 32.96 18.87 37.50
N GLN A 813 32.48 17.82 38.16
CA GLN A 813 33.30 16.78 38.81
C GLN A 813 34.01 15.86 37.81
N TRP A 814 33.56 15.86 36.55
CA TRP A 814 34.04 14.99 35.49
C TRP A 814 34.83 15.75 34.41
N CYS A 815 35.10 17.04 34.60
CA CYS A 815 35.95 17.80 33.69
C CYS A 815 37.39 17.24 33.65
N THR A 816 37.85 16.95 32.44
CA THR A 816 39.11 16.25 32.16
C THR A 816 40.27 17.20 31.87
N ASN A 817 39.97 18.46 31.51
CA ASN A 817 40.96 19.53 31.34
C ASN A 817 41.74 19.78 32.63
N ARG A 818 42.97 20.27 32.50
CA ARG A 818 43.90 20.51 33.62
C ARG A 818 44.20 22.01 33.76
N PRO A 819 44.48 22.51 34.98
CA PRO A 819 44.82 23.91 35.19
C PRO A 819 45.95 24.41 34.29
N GLY A 820 45.77 25.62 33.75
CA GLY A 820 46.74 26.27 32.87
C GLY A 820 47.02 25.51 31.57
N ASP A 821 46.04 24.75 31.08
CA ASP A 821 46.13 23.92 29.86
C ASP A 821 47.31 22.92 29.89
N SER A 822 47.68 22.45 31.09
CA SER A 822 48.76 21.49 31.26
C SER A 822 48.47 20.17 30.55
N MET A 823 49.43 19.70 29.75
CA MET A 823 49.38 18.37 29.11
C MET A 823 49.95 17.26 30.02
N SER A 824 50.48 17.59 31.19
CA SER A 824 51.10 16.60 32.09
C SER A 824 50.03 15.78 32.82
N VAL A 825 50.06 14.46 32.62
CA VAL A 825 49.20 13.50 33.33
C VAL A 825 49.43 13.47 34.85
N SER A 826 50.51 14.07 35.36
CA SER A 826 50.78 14.19 36.80
C SER A 826 50.09 15.40 37.46
N VAL A 827 49.51 16.33 36.69
CA VAL A 827 48.74 17.47 37.22
C VAL A 827 47.29 17.03 37.39
N PRO A 828 46.59 17.23 38.53
CA PRO A 828 45.20 16.80 38.67
C PRO A 828 44.26 17.50 37.68
N THR A 829 43.20 16.82 37.25
CA THR A 829 42.17 17.45 36.40
C THR A 829 41.30 18.40 37.20
N TYR A 830 40.62 19.30 36.51
CA TYR A 830 39.62 20.18 37.13
C TYR A 830 38.54 19.40 37.88
N GLY A 831 38.09 18.25 37.34
CA GLY A 831 37.16 17.37 38.03
C GLY A 831 37.68 16.85 39.37
N MET A 832 38.97 16.50 39.45
CA MET A 832 39.59 16.07 40.71
C MET A 832 39.73 17.22 41.71
N ILE A 833 40.07 18.41 41.22
CA ILE A 833 40.14 19.62 42.05
C ILE A 833 38.73 19.92 42.60
N ASN A 834 37.69 19.83 41.78
CA ASN A 834 36.31 20.00 42.19
C ASN A 834 35.86 18.98 43.23
N GLN A 835 36.32 17.74 43.14
CA GLN A 835 36.07 16.72 44.15
C GLN A 835 36.73 17.07 45.50
N ILE A 836 37.96 17.60 45.45
CA ILE A 836 38.68 18.07 46.65
C ILE A 836 37.99 19.29 47.25
N GLN A 837 37.58 20.25 46.43
CA GLN A 837 36.85 21.45 46.87
C GLN A 837 35.51 21.07 47.50
N ALA A 838 34.75 20.15 46.90
CA ALA A 838 33.52 19.61 47.47
C ALA A 838 33.78 18.88 48.81
N GLY A 839 34.88 18.13 48.91
CA GLY A 839 35.29 17.50 50.16
C GLY A 839 35.73 18.49 51.25
N LEU A 840 36.23 19.67 50.86
CA LEU A 840 36.63 20.73 51.78
C LEU A 840 35.46 21.61 52.22
N PHE A 841 34.52 21.95 51.34
CA PHE A 841 33.48 22.95 51.63
C PHE A 841 32.07 22.37 51.73
N GLY A 842 31.90 21.08 51.41
CA GLY A 842 30.61 20.43 51.23
C GLY A 842 30.01 20.69 49.84
N ALA A 843 28.98 19.92 49.48
CA ALA A 843 28.21 20.07 48.24
C ALA A 843 26.68 20.01 48.52
N PRO A 844 25.86 20.89 47.92
CA PRO A 844 24.40 20.90 48.10
C PRO A 844 23.65 19.94 47.15
N ASN A 845 22.66 19.22 47.68
CA ASN A 845 21.48 18.60 47.02
C ASN A 845 21.58 17.63 45.82
N TRP A 846 22.75 17.30 45.26
CA TRP A 846 22.90 16.18 44.33
C TRP A 846 23.54 14.99 45.05
N ALA A 847 23.03 13.77 44.79
CA ALA A 847 23.13 12.60 45.68
C ALA A 847 24.43 12.53 46.50
N LYS A 848 24.30 12.87 47.80
CA LYS A 848 25.37 12.86 48.82
C LYS A 848 25.93 11.45 49.01
N ASN A 849 26.77 10.95 48.12
CA ASN A 849 27.55 9.74 48.39
C ASN A 849 28.85 10.14 49.08
N PHE A 850 28.71 10.72 50.28
CA PHE A 850 29.87 10.93 51.14
C PHE A 850 30.26 9.58 51.74
N THR A 851 31.56 9.28 51.77
CA THR A 851 32.08 8.01 52.31
C THR A 851 31.49 7.75 53.70
N LEU A 852 30.80 6.61 53.86
CA LEU A 852 30.21 6.13 55.10
C LEU A 852 31.26 5.49 56.01
N ASP A 853 32.36 6.20 56.26
CA ASP A 853 33.42 5.72 57.15
C ASP A 853 32.83 5.52 58.56
N ASN A 854 32.90 4.27 59.04
CA ASN A 854 32.38 3.86 60.34
C ASN A 854 33.07 4.59 61.50
N THR A 855 34.28 5.14 61.30
CA THR A 855 35.04 5.88 62.33
C THR A 855 34.53 7.29 62.57
N VAL A 856 33.85 7.91 61.59
CA VAL A 856 33.19 9.23 61.72
C VAL A 856 31.67 9.12 61.90
N GLY A 857 31.13 7.90 61.96
CA GLY A 857 29.75 7.63 62.36
C GLY A 857 28.68 7.84 61.28
N ARG A 858 29.03 7.69 59.99
CA ARG A 858 28.10 7.84 58.85
C ARG A 858 27.42 9.21 58.76
N ASP A 859 28.20 10.26 58.98
CA ASP A 859 27.75 11.66 59.00
C ASP A 859 28.55 12.48 57.98
N ALA A 860 27.85 13.08 57.01
CA ALA A 860 28.48 13.83 55.92
C ALA A 860 29.15 15.12 56.39
N GLU A 861 28.60 15.79 57.42
CA GLU A 861 29.18 17.02 57.98
C GLU A 861 30.52 16.68 58.66
N LYS A 862 30.55 15.61 59.47
CA LYS A 862 31.77 15.12 60.10
C LYS A 862 32.80 14.61 59.10
N ALA A 863 32.38 14.00 57.99
CA ALA A 863 33.29 13.54 56.96
C ALA A 863 34.00 14.72 56.28
N VAL A 864 33.27 15.81 56.00
CA VAL A 864 33.85 17.07 55.48
C VAL A 864 34.77 17.70 56.52
N ASP A 865 34.34 17.89 57.77
CA ASP A 865 35.17 18.52 58.80
C ASP A 865 36.40 17.67 59.18
N GLY A 866 36.27 16.35 59.16
CA GLY A 866 37.39 15.42 59.30
C GLY A 866 38.39 15.52 58.14
N PHE A 867 37.91 15.65 56.91
CA PHE A 867 38.77 15.84 55.73
C PHE A 867 39.44 17.21 55.72
N ARG A 868 38.73 18.29 56.09
CA ARG A 868 39.29 19.64 56.25
C ARG A 868 40.39 19.66 57.30
N TYR A 869 40.18 19.00 58.43
CA TYR A 869 41.18 18.89 59.48
C TYR A 869 42.39 18.07 59.02
N ASN A 870 42.18 16.94 58.33
CA ASN A 870 43.26 16.14 57.78
C ASN A 870 44.05 16.91 56.70
N LEU A 871 43.39 17.40 55.66
CA LEU A 871 44.06 17.98 54.49
C LEU A 871 44.64 19.37 54.75
N LYS A 872 43.99 20.21 55.58
CA LYS A 872 44.35 21.62 55.77
C LYS A 872 44.57 22.04 57.23
N GLY A 873 44.25 21.19 58.20
CA GLY A 873 44.31 21.55 59.63
C GLY A 873 43.26 22.60 60.04
N TRP A 874 42.22 22.77 59.23
CA TRP A 874 41.17 23.78 59.48
C TRP A 874 40.22 23.33 60.58
N SER A 875 39.65 24.31 61.29
CA SER A 875 38.58 24.06 62.27
C SER A 875 37.30 23.59 61.58
N PRO A 876 36.41 22.90 62.32
CA PRO A 876 35.09 22.49 61.81
C PRO A 876 34.31 23.68 61.24
N GLN A 877 33.60 23.47 60.14
CA GLN A 877 32.74 24.46 59.49
C GLN A 877 31.28 24.30 59.89
N TYR A 878 30.83 23.07 60.23
CA TYR A 878 29.44 22.82 60.57
C TYR A 878 29.16 23.06 62.06
N PRO A 879 28.12 23.84 62.43
CA PRO A 879 27.82 24.16 63.82
C PRO A 879 27.66 22.94 64.73
N ASN A 880 27.15 21.83 64.18
CA ASN A 880 26.97 20.57 64.90
C ASN A 880 28.30 19.93 65.33
N ASP A 881 29.41 20.30 64.70
CA ASP A 881 30.74 19.74 64.94
C ASP A 881 31.66 20.67 65.75
N PHE A 882 31.15 21.85 66.15
CA PHE A 882 31.90 22.78 66.99
C PHE A 882 32.21 22.14 68.35
N GLY A 883 33.47 22.21 68.77
CA GLY A 883 33.96 21.58 70.00
C GLY A 883 34.24 20.08 69.91
N LYS A 884 33.96 19.43 68.77
CA LYS A 884 34.38 18.03 68.52
C LYS A 884 35.88 17.97 68.17
N THR A 885 36.52 16.86 68.54
CA THR A 885 37.94 16.61 68.25
C THR A 885 38.08 15.67 67.04
N PHE A 886 38.80 16.12 66.02
CA PHE A 886 39.17 15.31 64.86
C PHE A 886 40.64 14.90 64.96
N TYR A 887 40.98 13.69 64.50
CA TYR A 887 42.35 13.17 64.54
C TYR A 887 42.96 13.09 63.14
N LYS A 888 44.26 13.37 63.04
CA LYS A 888 45.01 13.18 61.78
C LYS A 888 45.25 11.69 61.54
N SER A 889 45.21 11.29 60.27
CA SER A 889 45.59 9.97 59.80
C SER A 889 46.73 10.06 58.77
N ASN A 890 47.57 9.02 58.72
CA ASN A 890 48.59 8.88 57.68
C ASN A 890 47.98 8.58 56.30
N VAL A 891 46.79 7.95 56.28
CA VAL A 891 46.01 7.64 55.08
C VAL A 891 44.56 8.05 55.31
N PHE A 892 44.01 8.83 54.40
CA PHE A 892 42.62 9.28 54.46
C PHE A 892 42.09 9.49 53.03
N TYR A 893 40.77 9.53 52.87
CA TYR A 893 40.13 9.59 51.55
C TYR A 893 39.40 10.92 51.36
N ALA A 894 39.17 11.32 50.11
CA ALA A 894 38.19 12.35 49.83
C ALA A 894 36.84 11.89 50.41
N PRO A 895 36.15 12.72 51.19
CA PRO A 895 34.91 12.32 51.82
C PRO A 895 33.77 12.32 50.80
N PHE A 896 33.95 12.96 49.64
CA PHE A 896 32.98 13.07 48.57
C PHE A 896 33.43 12.24 47.37
N ASP A 897 32.62 11.24 47.01
CA ASP A 897 32.83 10.40 45.83
C ASP A 897 31.83 10.80 44.74
N PRO A 898 32.26 11.47 43.65
CA PRO A 898 31.37 11.88 42.59
C PRO A 898 30.74 10.65 41.95
N TYR A 899 29.42 10.63 41.96
CA TYR A 899 28.62 9.61 41.31
C TYR A 899 27.58 10.28 40.42
N ARG A 900 27.48 9.80 39.19
CA ARG A 900 26.48 10.22 38.22
C ARG A 900 26.06 9.00 37.39
N PRO A 901 24.88 8.40 37.63
CA PRO A 901 24.43 7.25 36.85
C PRO A 901 24.08 7.68 35.43
N ILE A 902 24.52 6.89 34.46
CA ILE A 902 24.03 6.99 33.09
C ILE A 902 23.02 5.87 32.88
N TYR A 903 21.85 6.22 32.39
CA TYR A 903 20.82 5.28 31.99
C TYR A 903 20.74 5.25 30.47
N ILE A 904 20.73 4.04 29.91
CA ILE A 904 20.53 3.76 28.49
C ILE A 904 19.22 2.99 28.39
N HIS A 905 18.20 3.61 27.80
CA HIS A 905 16.89 3.00 27.61
C HIS A 905 16.75 2.54 26.16
N THR A 906 16.30 1.30 25.98
CA THR A 906 15.98 0.69 24.69
C THR A 906 14.54 0.21 24.75
N THR A 907 13.67 0.76 23.91
CA THR A 907 12.25 0.35 23.83
C THR A 907 11.86 0.10 22.39
N TRP A 908 11.21 -1.03 22.15
CA TRP A 908 10.69 -1.45 20.84
C TRP A 908 9.22 -1.77 21.00
N GLN A 909 8.36 -0.86 20.54
CA GLN A 909 6.92 -0.90 20.76
C GLN A 909 6.16 -1.07 19.44
N ALA A 910 5.30 -2.08 19.41
CA ALA A 910 4.33 -2.29 18.35
C ALA A 910 3.35 -1.11 18.28
N ASN A 911 3.04 -0.67 17.06
CA ASN A 911 1.95 0.29 16.79
C ASN A 911 0.66 -0.40 16.33
N ASP A 912 0.76 -1.54 15.65
CA ASP A 912 -0.40 -2.33 15.23
C ASP A 912 -0.09 -3.80 15.41
N PRO A 913 -0.72 -4.50 16.38
CA PRO A 913 -0.43 -5.89 16.73
C PRO A 913 -0.58 -6.88 15.56
N LEU A 914 -1.21 -6.48 14.45
CA LEU A 914 -1.42 -7.35 13.28
C LEU A 914 -0.25 -7.38 12.28
N VAL A 915 0.74 -6.50 12.45
CA VAL A 915 1.86 -6.33 11.52
C VAL A 915 3.11 -7.02 12.08
N HIS A 916 3.87 -7.73 11.25
CA HIS A 916 5.16 -8.28 11.68
C HIS A 916 6.25 -7.23 11.49
N TYR A 917 7.15 -7.15 12.45
CA TYR A 917 8.01 -5.97 12.56
C TYR A 917 9.46 -6.26 12.22
N THR A 918 10.05 -5.31 11.51
CA THR A 918 11.49 -5.07 11.58
C THR A 918 11.80 -4.07 12.70
N ILE A 919 13.08 -3.94 13.07
CA ILE A 919 13.48 -2.97 14.10
C ILE A 919 13.04 -1.54 13.78
N GLY A 920 13.05 -1.17 12.49
CA GLY A 920 12.65 0.17 12.04
C GLY A 920 11.15 0.43 12.18
N ASP A 921 10.31 -0.61 12.10
CA ASP A 921 8.86 -0.48 12.31
C ASP A 921 8.51 -0.25 13.78
N LEU A 922 9.36 -0.71 14.71
CA LEU A 922 9.19 -0.59 16.17
C LEU A 922 9.71 0.74 16.74
N LEU A 923 10.28 1.61 15.90
CA LEU A 923 10.77 2.93 16.30
C LEU A 923 9.75 4.04 16.00
N PRO A 924 9.61 5.01 16.91
CA PRO A 924 8.81 6.20 16.64
C PRO A 924 9.44 7.07 15.54
N LEU A 925 8.61 7.59 14.62
CA LEU A 925 9.06 8.36 13.45
C LEU A 925 9.68 9.72 13.82
N ASP A 926 9.29 10.29 14.97
CA ASP A 926 9.76 11.57 15.49
C ASP A 926 11.04 11.44 16.35
N ARG A 927 11.42 10.22 16.75
CA ARG A 927 12.66 9.92 17.49
C ARG A 927 13.39 8.73 16.86
N PRO A 928 14.26 8.96 15.87
CA PRO A 928 14.96 7.89 15.14
C PRO A 928 16.08 7.20 15.96
N THR A 929 16.34 7.64 17.19
CA THR A 929 17.39 7.07 18.04
C THR A 929 16.88 5.85 18.78
N LEU A 930 17.43 4.67 18.47
CA LEU A 930 17.06 3.37 19.06
C LEU A 930 17.26 3.29 20.58
N ASN A 931 18.14 4.15 21.13
CA ASN A 931 18.37 4.29 22.55
C ASN A 931 18.32 5.76 22.98
N THR A 932 17.72 6.02 24.13
CA THR A 932 17.88 7.30 24.83
C THR A 932 18.93 7.15 25.91
N VAL A 933 19.88 8.10 25.99
CA VAL A 933 20.93 8.11 27.00
C VAL A 933 20.75 9.33 27.89
N SER A 934 20.42 9.12 29.16
CA SER A 934 20.10 10.20 30.09
C SER A 934 20.70 9.95 31.48
N PHE A 935 20.50 10.89 32.41
CA PHE A 935 20.84 10.72 33.83
C PHE A 935 19.63 10.39 34.70
N ASN A 936 18.46 10.26 34.07
CA ASN A 936 17.21 9.96 34.75
C ASN A 936 16.91 8.48 34.61
N GLU A 937 16.57 7.86 35.73
CA GLU A 937 15.96 6.55 35.72
C GLU A 937 14.58 6.65 35.09
N GLU A 938 14.29 5.82 34.10
CA GLU A 938 12.97 5.72 33.51
C GLU A 938 12.36 4.39 33.94
N SER A 939 11.12 4.44 34.42
CA SER A 939 10.36 3.23 34.66
C SER A 939 10.15 2.53 33.32
N LEU A 940 10.40 1.22 33.23
CA LEU A 940 9.95 0.37 32.12
C LEU A 940 8.41 0.17 32.14
N GLY A 941 7.67 1.22 32.50
CA GLY A 941 6.32 1.19 33.06
C GLY A 941 5.18 0.98 32.06
N ASP A 942 5.49 0.97 30.76
CA ASP A 942 4.55 0.58 29.71
C ASP A 942 4.37 -0.95 29.65
N ILE A 943 5.32 -1.73 30.18
CA ILE A 943 5.17 -3.18 30.33
C ILE A 943 3.96 -3.49 31.21
N GLY A 944 3.00 -4.23 30.64
CA GLY A 944 1.71 -4.58 31.20
C GLY A 944 0.61 -3.57 30.90
N GLY A 945 0.85 -2.60 30.01
CA GLY A 945 -0.06 -1.52 29.63
C GLY A 945 -0.13 -1.30 28.12
N ILE A 946 -1.10 -0.48 27.69
CA ILE A 946 -1.23 -0.14 26.27
C ILE A 946 -0.08 0.80 25.89
N ASN A 947 0.69 0.44 24.85
CA ASN A 947 1.79 1.25 24.34
C ASN A 947 1.33 2.68 24.05
N SER A 948 2.11 3.66 24.47
CA SER A 948 1.88 5.07 24.13
C SER A 948 1.83 5.33 22.61
N ARG A 949 2.51 4.48 21.83
CA ARG A 949 2.55 4.53 20.37
C ARG A 949 1.33 3.90 19.69
N TYR A 950 0.50 3.11 20.38
CA TYR A 950 -0.62 2.42 19.76
C TYR A 950 -1.71 3.41 19.31
N GLU A 951 -1.77 3.66 18.00
CA GLU A 951 -2.66 4.63 17.38
C GLU A 951 -3.49 4.01 16.24
N PRO A 952 -4.56 3.28 16.54
CA PRO A 952 -5.45 2.74 15.51
C PRO A 952 -6.23 3.85 14.78
N TRP A 953 -7.06 3.44 13.81
CA TRP A 953 -7.95 4.36 13.08
C TRP A 953 -8.82 5.15 14.06
N GLY A 954 -8.77 6.48 13.99
CA GLY A 954 -9.46 7.37 14.95
C GLY A 954 -8.63 7.82 16.16
N GLY A 955 -7.33 7.52 16.20
CA GLY A 955 -6.36 8.15 17.12
C GLY A 955 -5.92 7.27 18.31
N ALA A 956 -4.97 7.81 19.09
CA ALA A 956 -4.36 7.09 20.21
C ALA A 956 -5.40 6.70 21.28
N ILE A 957 -5.27 5.49 21.81
CA ILE A 957 -6.16 4.99 22.85
C ILE A 957 -5.77 5.54 24.23
N ALA A 958 -4.47 5.61 24.52
CA ALA A 958 -3.94 6.19 25.76
C ALA A 958 -4.15 7.72 25.80
N SER A 959 -4.58 8.24 26.94
CA SER A 959 -5.03 9.63 27.10
C SER A 959 -3.90 10.66 26.95
N GLY A 960 -4.06 11.60 26.01
CA GLY A 960 -3.28 12.84 25.98
C GLY A 960 -2.91 13.42 24.62
N SER A 961 -3.06 12.67 23.52
CA SER A 961 -2.76 13.20 22.18
C SER A 961 -3.89 14.10 21.67
N THR A 962 -3.49 15.21 21.05
CA THR A 962 -4.43 16.11 20.37
C THR A 962 -4.75 15.51 19.01
N PRO A 963 -6.04 15.39 18.61
CA PRO A 963 -6.40 14.78 17.34
C PRO A 963 -5.69 15.46 16.17
N THR A 964 -4.90 14.70 15.40
CA THR A 964 -4.27 15.22 14.17
C THR A 964 -5.09 14.79 12.95
N MET A 965 -5.02 15.56 11.84
CA MET A 965 -5.73 15.21 10.60
C MET A 965 -5.34 13.82 10.04
N ALA A 966 -4.17 13.29 10.40
CA ALA A 966 -3.67 12.00 9.97
C ALA A 966 -4.37 10.78 10.62
N GLU A 967 -5.21 10.97 11.66
CA GLU A 967 -5.84 9.86 12.40
C GLU A 967 -6.91 9.09 11.60
N LYS A 968 -7.45 9.71 10.56
CA LYS A 968 -8.48 9.15 9.65
C LYS A 968 -8.15 9.42 8.18
N GLU A 969 -6.87 9.66 7.88
CA GLU A 969 -6.44 9.90 6.50
C GLU A 969 -6.19 8.57 5.81
N LEU A 970 -7.00 8.27 4.79
CA LEU A 970 -6.91 7.05 3.97
C LEU A 970 -5.54 6.86 3.30
N ALA A 971 -4.77 7.93 3.11
CA ALA A 971 -3.43 7.87 2.54
C ALA A 971 -2.36 7.40 3.55
N ALA A 972 -2.66 7.45 4.86
CA ALA A 972 -1.71 7.16 5.93
C ALA A 972 -2.12 5.96 6.79
N LYS A 973 -3.42 5.71 6.95
CA LYS A 973 -3.99 4.59 7.72
C LYS A 973 -5.12 3.94 6.93
N ASP A 974 -5.30 2.65 7.16
CA ASP A 974 -6.43 1.93 6.59
C ASP A 974 -7.72 2.18 7.38
N PRO A 975 -8.86 2.40 6.71
CA PRO A 975 -10.12 2.66 7.37
C PRO A 975 -10.64 1.37 8.00
N VAL A 976 -10.99 1.44 9.29
CA VAL A 976 -11.63 0.35 10.01
C VAL A 976 -13.08 0.73 10.33
N PRO A 977 -14.06 -0.18 10.20
CA PRO A 977 -15.44 0.07 10.61
C PRO A 977 -15.50 0.56 12.07
N ILE A 978 -15.91 1.81 12.26
CA ILE A 978 -16.12 2.38 13.60
C ILE A 978 -17.56 2.18 14.04
N SER A 979 -17.76 1.78 15.30
CA SER A 979 -19.09 1.63 15.91
C SER A 979 -19.26 2.60 17.08
N LEU A 980 -20.50 2.79 17.55
CA LEU A 980 -20.75 3.60 18.75
C LEU A 980 -20.04 3.03 20.00
N SER A 981 -19.81 1.71 20.06
CA SER A 981 -19.05 1.05 21.12
C SER A 981 -17.53 1.05 20.89
N HIS A 982 -17.08 1.22 19.64
CA HIS A 982 -15.67 1.32 19.23
C HIS A 982 -15.46 2.62 18.43
N PRO A 983 -15.46 3.79 19.11
CA PRO A 983 -15.29 5.09 18.43
C PRO A 983 -13.89 5.27 17.82
N ARG A 984 -12.95 4.41 18.23
CA ARG A 984 -11.63 4.18 17.65
C ARG A 984 -11.60 2.72 17.20
N GLY A 985 -11.05 2.44 16.02
CA GLY A 985 -10.97 1.08 15.49
C GLY A 985 -10.18 0.16 16.42
N ARG A 986 -10.61 -1.10 16.54
CA ARG A 986 -9.93 -2.16 17.30
C ARG A 986 -9.57 -3.33 16.38
N SER A 987 -8.73 -4.25 16.87
CA SER A 987 -8.40 -5.47 16.12
C SER A 987 -9.64 -6.31 15.77
N ASP A 988 -10.70 -6.26 16.58
CA ASP A 988 -11.97 -6.95 16.31
C ASP A 988 -12.74 -6.40 15.10
N ASP A 989 -12.59 -5.10 14.81
CA ASP A 989 -13.35 -4.42 13.76
C ASP A 989 -12.77 -4.67 12.35
N TRP A 990 -11.58 -5.28 12.28
CA TRP A 990 -11.00 -5.76 11.03
C TRP A 990 -11.70 -7.03 10.56
N ASP A 991 -12.39 -6.96 9.43
CA ASP A 991 -12.86 -8.13 8.71
C ASP A 991 -11.90 -8.45 7.57
N PHE A 992 -10.94 -9.34 7.86
CA PHE A 992 -10.25 -10.06 6.81
C PHE A 992 -11.29 -10.97 6.14
N PRO A 993 -11.40 -11.01 4.81
CA PRO A 993 -12.18 -12.06 4.16
C PRO A 993 -11.57 -13.40 4.62
N THR A 994 -12.33 -14.16 5.42
CA THR A 994 -11.95 -15.50 5.88
C THR A 994 -12.89 -16.50 5.26
#